data_AF-A0A9D1GQP5-F1
#
_entry.id   AF-A0A9D1GQP5-F1
#
_cell.length_a   1.000
_cell.length_b   1.000
_cell.length_c   1.000
_cell.angle_alpha   90.00
_cell.angle_beta   90.00
_cell.angle_gamma   90.00
#
_symmetry.space_group_name_H-M   'P 1'
#
loop_
_entity.id
_entity.type
_entity.pdbx_description
1 polymer ?
#
loop_
_entity_poly.entity_id
_entity_poly.type
_entity_poly.pdbx_seq_one_letter_code
_entity_poly.pdbx_strand_id
1 'polypeptide(L)'
;MKLKTLILSVLGLCSAFGLSAQDTGWYSPVTENKPFVRWWWLGSAVDKEGITWNLEQFAKAGIGGYEVTPIYGVKGNETNDIDYLSPEWMEMYKYLVSESERLGLECDMNNGTGWPFGGPQISADIAAQKMKVTADGVESVQTGQKVKRAAPGGEGWVMDHYNPEALKTYLERFDKAFEESGADWPDTWFNDSYEVYGADWTPGFPEYFRQKYGYDIVPYLMQKPEKPSGRNAVAVKPEPSKLSDYDRAIMDYRECLGDMLMENFIDPWIEWCHSHGSRVRNQSHGSPANLLDVYAKVDIPECETFGRSAFDIPGLRQDPIIRPNDGDMAVLKFASSAAHVSGKKYTSCESLTWLTEHFRTSLSQCKPELDQAFAAGVNHIYFHGAPYSPAGAEFPGWMFYASINMSPTGGMWKDAPALFKYIERCQAFLTAGEPDSDFLLYFPVYDIWSTLTDTPYMMFDIHSMDRKMPQVKEAMNAILSAGYDADYISDTQLRNLDITKPVIVPDCTYMPVETARRLVELKEQGVPVYFIGSVPEDVPGLYNLAERRREFRKVARKFGKPVSMETAFAGVKPEEFKSKEGGVMIRRTNECGGWNYFAAMLKDNEVDGWVKLGTPAVSAMLYDAMTGESGKAQLRTATDGCAEIRLQLLPGESILIKTFPEEIDAPAWKYVAVVGDVIPVNSAWNISFPESDPAIPGNHFTNKVTDWTKLDIPEAKINHGTALYSSAVAITDPKEYDDWILDLGDVRESARVFINCEEVGTVWAVPFRISIGEYLKPGINLIDVYVTNLQSNRIADFDRRGVEWKIFKDANISTLGGPAYFGDWATDSSGLCSEVNVIPVVYDLPAKDEVIAQARKVNDYFMNKFGDPSKVVPFPSRNRVYDGNIWTRGVYYEGLLALNEVDPQQRYLDNTMEWGDYYKWNMRNGQTLTRNADNYCCSQAYIDMYRIYKEPKMIENVAKCMENILASEDAVSDWDWIDAIQMGMPVLVKYGLTTGQDAYLEKAWEMYKWSRDQFFNEKDGLWWRDADFCPPYKTPNGKECYWSRGNGWVVAAYVRVLEELPEDAAHRDVYEADLKAMCEALLKAQRSDGTWNCSLADPDDFGGPEATGTSLFIYGFAYGIRTGLLDAETYMPALVKAWNGLNRICIHDNGFIGYSQGSGKEPKEAQPATYDRIPDFEDFGTGCYLLAASEVAKLVE
;
A
#
# COMPACT_ATOMS: atom_id res chain seq x y z
N MET A 1 -24.86 -34.42 45.72
CA MET A 1 -23.68 -33.88 45.01
C MET A 1 -23.82 -34.04 43.47
N LYS A 2 -25.01 -33.79 42.90
CA LYS A 2 -25.33 -34.03 41.47
C LYS A 2 -26.08 -32.85 40.80
N LEU A 3 -25.86 -31.62 41.30
CA LEU A 3 -26.45 -30.41 40.72
C LEU A 3 -25.42 -29.32 40.36
N LYS A 4 -24.14 -29.49 40.76
CA LYS A 4 -23.06 -28.54 40.46
C LYS A 4 -22.28 -28.85 39.17
N THR A 5 -22.44 -30.06 38.61
CA THR A 5 -21.70 -30.49 37.41
C THR A 5 -22.45 -30.21 36.11
N LEU A 6 -23.73 -29.82 36.15
CA LEU A 6 -24.51 -29.52 34.94
C LEU A 6 -24.49 -28.02 34.58
N ILE A 7 -24.13 -27.14 35.51
CA ILE A 7 -24.07 -25.68 35.28
C ILE A 7 -22.71 -25.26 34.68
N LEU A 8 -21.64 -26.03 34.90
CA LEU A 8 -20.34 -25.78 34.24
C LEU A 8 -20.28 -26.27 32.79
N SER A 9 -21.16 -27.20 32.38
CA SER A 9 -21.22 -27.69 30.99
C SER A 9 -22.00 -26.74 30.07
N VAL A 10 -22.88 -25.91 30.61
CA VAL A 10 -23.68 -24.94 29.82
C VAL A 10 -22.95 -23.59 29.69
N LEU A 11 -22.07 -23.25 30.62
CA LEU A 11 -21.20 -22.07 30.52
C LEU A 11 -19.94 -22.30 29.66
N GLY A 12 -19.55 -23.56 29.43
CA GLY A 12 -18.44 -23.93 28.53
C GLY A 12 -18.84 -24.20 27.07
N LEU A 13 -20.13 -24.08 26.74
CA LEU A 13 -20.67 -24.33 25.39
C LEU A 13 -21.29 -23.08 24.73
N CYS A 14 -21.33 -21.94 25.43
CA CYS A 14 -21.73 -20.64 24.87
C CYS A 14 -20.52 -19.75 24.50
N SER A 15 -19.29 -20.25 24.64
CA SER A 15 -18.05 -19.52 24.26
C SER A 15 -17.59 -19.81 22.83
N ALA A 16 -18.29 -20.66 22.08
CA ALA A 16 -17.85 -21.16 20.77
C ALA A 16 -18.58 -20.53 19.57
N PHE A 17 -19.34 -19.44 19.77
CA PHE A 17 -19.91 -18.62 18.70
C PHE A 17 -19.81 -17.13 19.04
N GLY A 18 -18.70 -16.72 19.67
CA GLY A 18 -18.23 -15.37 19.44
C GLY A 18 -17.57 -15.40 18.08
N LEU A 19 -18.17 -14.76 17.07
CA LEU A 19 -17.39 -14.24 15.94
C LEU A 19 -16.28 -13.42 16.59
N SER A 20 -15.07 -13.97 16.63
CA SER A 20 -13.88 -13.19 16.94
C SER A 20 -13.84 -12.14 15.85
N ALA A 21 -14.20 -10.89 16.17
CA ALA A 21 -14.00 -9.78 15.25
C ALA A 21 -12.53 -9.86 14.81
N GLN A 22 -12.30 -10.14 13.53
CA GLN A 22 -10.95 -10.27 13.01
C GLN A 22 -10.27 -8.91 13.14
N ASP A 23 -9.00 -8.88 13.56
CA ASP A 23 -8.30 -7.62 13.80
C ASP A 23 -8.01 -6.91 12.47
N THR A 24 -8.75 -5.84 12.22
CA THR A 24 -8.64 -4.97 11.04
C THR A 24 -7.65 -3.82 11.27
N GLY A 25 -7.09 -3.68 12.47
CA GLY A 25 -6.13 -2.64 12.81
C GLY A 25 -4.73 -2.85 12.21
N TRP A 26 -3.89 -1.84 12.36
CA TRP A 26 -2.46 -1.94 12.07
C TRP A 26 -1.77 -2.94 13.00
N TYR A 27 -0.82 -3.71 12.48
CA TYR A 27 0.07 -4.51 13.32
C TYR A 27 0.85 -3.60 14.28
N SER A 28 0.91 -3.98 15.56
CA SER A 28 1.67 -3.24 16.56
C SER A 28 3.16 -3.37 16.28
N PRO A 29 3.89 -2.27 16.02
CA PRO A 29 5.31 -2.34 15.69
C PRO A 29 6.15 -2.73 16.91
N VAL A 30 7.23 -3.47 16.67
CA VAL A 30 8.32 -3.74 17.62
C VAL A 30 9.58 -2.98 17.21
N THR A 31 10.62 -3.00 18.05
CA THR A 31 11.87 -2.26 17.79
C THR A 31 12.49 -2.62 16.45
N GLU A 32 12.53 -3.90 16.08
CA GLU A 32 13.07 -4.37 14.78
C GLU A 32 12.20 -3.98 13.58
N ASN A 33 10.99 -3.45 13.79
CA ASN A 33 10.23 -2.87 12.69
C ASN A 33 10.72 -1.47 12.32
N LYS A 34 11.40 -0.75 13.21
CA LYS A 34 12.02 0.53 12.86
C LYS A 34 13.28 0.30 12.01
N PRO A 35 13.68 1.25 11.16
CA PRO A 35 14.95 1.16 10.45
C PRO A 35 16.13 1.28 11.41
N PHE A 36 17.23 0.60 11.07
CA PHE A 36 18.50 0.66 11.77
C PHE A 36 19.53 1.40 10.89
N VAL A 37 20.67 1.75 11.48
CA VAL A 37 21.77 2.40 10.75
C VAL A 37 23.08 1.67 10.98
N ARG A 38 23.90 1.50 9.93
CA ARG A 38 25.34 1.24 10.13
C ARG A 38 25.99 2.52 10.64
N TRP A 39 26.47 2.50 11.88
CA TRP A 39 26.99 3.66 12.59
C TRP A 39 28.51 3.67 12.56
N TRP A 40 29.07 4.50 11.67
CA TRP A 40 30.50 4.55 11.43
C TRP A 40 31.21 5.31 12.54
N TRP A 41 32.04 4.63 13.31
CA TRP A 41 32.85 5.23 14.37
C TRP A 41 34.24 5.60 13.82
N LEU A 42 34.39 6.84 13.37
CA LEU A 42 35.65 7.33 12.80
C LEU A 42 36.72 7.47 13.89
N GLY A 43 37.79 6.70 13.79
CA GLY A 43 38.91 6.68 14.74
C GLY A 43 38.54 6.09 16.09
N SER A 44 37.32 5.55 16.20
CA SER A 44 36.62 5.37 17.46
C SER A 44 36.66 6.61 18.37
N ALA A 45 36.79 7.80 17.79
CA ALA A 45 36.95 9.05 18.53
C ALA A 45 35.61 9.56 19.06
N VAL A 46 35.01 8.75 19.94
CA VAL A 46 33.71 8.97 20.57
C VAL A 46 33.90 9.37 22.02
N ASP A 47 32.93 10.11 22.55
CA ASP A 47 32.84 10.44 23.97
C ASP A 47 31.41 10.27 24.48
N LYS A 48 31.23 10.31 25.80
CA LYS A 48 29.93 10.09 26.44
C LYS A 48 28.89 11.13 26.02
N GLU A 49 29.28 12.37 25.80
CA GLU A 49 28.36 13.46 25.41
C GLU A 49 27.85 13.26 23.99
N GLY A 50 28.76 12.99 23.05
CA GLY A 50 28.44 12.72 21.65
C GLY A 50 27.67 11.43 21.47
N ILE A 51 27.99 10.35 22.21
CA ILE A 51 27.19 9.11 22.22
C ILE A 51 25.76 9.42 22.67
N THR A 52 25.60 10.08 23.82
CA THR A 52 24.26 10.44 24.36
C THR A 52 23.47 11.24 23.35
N TRP A 53 24.07 12.29 22.79
CA TRP A 53 23.39 13.16 21.82
C TRP A 53 22.96 12.41 20.57
N ASN A 54 23.84 11.61 19.95
CA ASN A 54 23.50 10.85 18.74
C ASN A 54 22.36 9.85 19.01
N LEU A 55 22.43 9.10 20.11
CA LEU A 55 21.38 8.13 20.45
C LEU A 55 20.04 8.82 20.75
N GLU A 56 20.04 9.97 21.43
CA GLU A 56 18.82 10.75 21.65
C GLU A 56 18.22 11.26 20.33
N GLN A 57 19.06 11.66 19.37
CA GLN A 57 18.57 12.01 18.04
C GLN A 57 17.99 10.79 17.31
N PHE A 58 18.69 9.64 17.32
CA PHE A 58 18.21 8.40 16.73
C PHE A 58 16.85 7.98 17.28
N ALA A 59 16.72 7.90 18.62
CA ALA A 59 15.48 7.54 19.28
C ALA A 59 14.35 8.53 18.96
N LYS A 60 14.64 9.85 18.97
CA LYS A 60 13.67 10.89 18.62
C LYS A 60 13.19 10.80 17.17
N ALA A 61 14.09 10.47 16.24
CA ALA A 61 13.74 10.37 14.82
C ALA A 61 12.97 9.09 14.48
N GLY A 62 13.07 8.05 15.31
CA GLY A 62 12.40 6.76 15.09
C GLY A 62 13.32 5.66 14.56
N ILE A 63 14.64 5.77 14.73
CA ILE A 63 15.57 4.66 14.53
C ILE A 63 15.36 3.62 15.64
N GLY A 64 15.40 2.34 15.29
CA GLY A 64 15.22 1.22 16.25
C GLY A 64 16.51 0.72 16.87
N GLY A 65 17.63 0.90 16.18
CA GLY A 65 18.93 0.42 16.61
C GLY A 65 20.02 0.80 15.63
N TYR A 66 21.23 0.34 15.91
CA TYR A 66 22.41 0.67 15.11
C TYR A 66 23.41 -0.48 15.15
N GLU A 67 24.25 -0.55 14.13
CA GLU A 67 25.45 -1.37 14.13
C GLU A 67 26.68 -0.48 14.35
N VAL A 68 27.41 -0.71 15.44
CA VAL A 68 28.72 -0.06 15.66
C VAL A 68 29.75 -0.65 14.70
N THR A 69 30.27 0.20 13.80
CA THR A 69 31.32 -0.19 12.86
C THR A 69 32.52 0.76 12.97
N PRO A 70 33.54 0.40 13.78
CA PRO A 70 34.75 1.20 13.96
C PRO A 70 35.59 1.22 12.70
N ILE A 71 36.01 2.41 12.29
CA ILE A 71 36.84 2.64 11.11
C ILE A 71 37.93 3.68 11.39
N TYR A 72 38.73 4.01 10.37
CA TYR A 72 39.77 5.03 10.42
C TYR A 72 39.32 6.40 10.97
N GLY A 73 40.26 7.17 11.52
CA GLY A 73 40.03 8.49 12.14
C GLY A 73 39.85 9.68 11.21
N VAL A 74 39.57 10.82 11.85
CA VAL A 74 39.40 12.14 11.21
C VAL A 74 40.73 12.90 11.25
N LYS A 75 41.13 13.49 10.11
CA LYS A 75 42.36 14.29 9.97
C LYS A 75 42.33 15.47 10.95
N GLY A 76 43.39 15.60 11.75
CA GLY A 76 43.50 16.64 12.76
C GLY A 76 42.78 16.32 14.08
N ASN A 77 42.17 15.13 14.20
CA ASN A 77 41.52 14.66 15.43
C ASN A 77 42.24 13.45 16.06
N GLU A 78 43.44 13.10 15.59
CA GLU A 78 44.15 11.86 15.94
C GLU A 78 44.47 11.74 17.44
N THR A 79 44.50 12.86 18.18
CA THR A 79 44.71 12.84 19.64
C THR A 79 43.53 12.28 20.43
N ASN A 80 42.36 12.19 19.80
CA ASN A 80 41.13 11.68 20.40
C ASN A 80 40.78 10.28 19.87
N ASP A 81 41.61 9.70 19.01
CA ASP A 81 41.44 8.34 18.51
C ASP A 81 41.56 7.34 19.68
N ILE A 82 40.66 6.36 19.72
CA ILE A 82 40.64 5.31 20.75
C ILE A 82 40.95 3.97 20.10
N ASP A 83 41.99 3.28 20.59
CA ASP A 83 42.37 1.97 20.08
C ASP A 83 41.21 0.96 20.26
N TYR A 84 40.82 0.31 19.18
CA TYR A 84 39.71 -0.63 19.14
C TYR A 84 39.91 -1.82 20.10
N LEU A 85 38.87 -2.10 20.91
CA LEU A 85 38.87 -3.08 22.01
C LEU A 85 39.88 -2.81 23.14
N SER A 86 40.44 -1.60 23.22
CA SER A 86 41.19 -1.18 24.41
C SER A 86 40.26 -1.03 25.63
N PRO A 87 40.78 -0.98 26.87
CA PRO A 87 39.95 -0.72 28.05
C PRO A 87 39.14 0.57 27.96
N GLU A 88 39.69 1.62 27.34
CA GLU A 88 39.00 2.89 27.10
C GLU A 88 37.86 2.74 26.09
N TRP A 89 38.10 2.00 24.99
CA TRP A 89 37.06 1.68 24.01
C TRP A 89 35.91 0.90 24.64
N MET A 90 36.22 -0.12 25.44
CA MET A 90 35.21 -0.92 26.14
C MET A 90 34.44 -0.10 27.19
N GLU A 91 35.04 0.95 27.79
CA GLU A 91 34.30 1.88 28.65
C GLU A 91 33.26 2.68 27.84
N MET A 92 33.63 3.15 26.65
CA MET A 92 32.69 3.86 25.76
C MET A 92 31.58 2.94 25.27
N TYR A 93 31.91 1.70 24.88
CA TYR A 93 30.93 0.70 24.48
C TYR A 93 29.97 0.32 25.63
N LYS A 94 30.48 0.14 26.85
CA LYS A 94 29.62 -0.12 28.02
C LYS A 94 28.68 1.04 28.32
N TYR A 95 29.17 2.27 28.18
CA TYR A 95 28.33 3.47 28.31
C TYR A 95 27.27 3.53 27.20
N LEU A 96 27.66 3.20 25.97
CA LEU A 96 26.78 3.13 24.81
C LEU A 96 25.60 2.16 25.05
N VAL A 97 25.88 0.93 25.47
CA VAL A 97 24.84 -0.08 25.77
C VAL A 97 23.87 0.42 26.84
N SER A 98 24.38 1.01 27.93
CA SER A 98 23.55 1.59 28.99
C SER A 98 22.64 2.71 28.49
N GLU A 99 23.11 3.58 27.59
CA GLU A 99 22.29 4.63 26.99
C GLU A 99 21.29 4.07 25.97
N SER A 100 21.66 3.01 25.27
CA SER A 100 20.78 2.25 24.37
C SER A 100 19.57 1.68 25.11
N GLU A 101 19.80 1.02 26.25
CA GLU A 101 18.73 0.49 27.11
C GLU A 101 17.81 1.60 27.61
N ARG A 102 18.38 2.75 28.04
CA ARG A 102 17.62 3.92 28.49
C ARG A 102 16.66 4.44 27.42
N LEU A 103 17.05 4.34 26.16
CA LEU A 103 16.33 4.88 25.00
C LEU A 103 15.49 3.84 24.25
N GLY A 104 15.64 2.56 24.58
CA GLY A 104 14.97 1.45 23.88
C GLY A 104 15.52 1.19 22.48
N LEU A 105 16.84 1.33 22.30
CA LEU A 105 17.55 1.07 21.04
C LEU A 105 18.32 -0.25 21.12
N GLU A 106 18.23 -1.08 20.07
CA GLU A 106 19.07 -2.28 19.92
C GLU A 106 20.52 -1.90 19.54
N CYS A 107 21.46 -2.62 20.13
CA CYS A 107 22.90 -2.43 19.93
C CYS A 107 23.50 -3.62 19.19
N ASP A 108 23.66 -3.46 17.87
CA ASP A 108 24.40 -4.40 17.03
C ASP A 108 25.87 -3.96 16.89
N MET A 109 26.73 -4.91 16.54
CA MET A 109 28.15 -4.62 16.36
C MET A 109 28.74 -5.48 15.24
N ASN A 110 29.52 -4.84 14.35
CA ASN A 110 30.40 -5.58 13.45
C ASN A 110 31.41 -6.36 14.29
N ASN A 111 31.56 -7.66 14.05
CA ASN A 111 32.50 -8.49 14.79
C ASN A 111 33.93 -8.28 14.27
N GLY A 112 34.40 -7.02 14.30
CA GLY A 112 35.61 -6.52 13.70
C GLY A 112 35.64 -5.01 13.56
N THR A 113 36.63 -4.52 12.82
CA THR A 113 36.79 -3.10 12.48
C THR A 113 37.06 -2.99 11.00
N GLY A 114 36.33 -2.11 10.31
CA GLY A 114 36.23 -2.19 8.85
C GLY A 114 35.87 -3.62 8.42
N TRP A 115 36.54 -4.13 7.37
CA TRP A 115 36.30 -5.48 6.85
C TRP A 115 37.45 -5.93 5.94
N PRO A 116 37.63 -7.24 5.65
CA PRO A 116 37.04 -8.41 6.33
C PRO A 116 37.67 -8.67 7.71
N PHE A 117 37.25 -9.75 8.38
CA PHE A 117 37.77 -10.17 9.68
C PHE A 117 39.29 -10.34 9.68
N GLY A 118 39.93 -9.66 10.62
CA GLY A 118 41.38 -9.64 10.77
C GLY A 118 41.82 -8.61 11.78
N GLY A 119 43.10 -8.58 12.08
CA GLY A 119 43.63 -7.65 13.07
C GLY A 119 45.05 -7.96 13.50
N PRO A 120 45.60 -7.16 14.44
CA PRO A 120 46.98 -7.30 14.92
C PRO A 120 47.28 -8.65 15.59
N GLN A 121 46.26 -9.37 16.06
CA GLN A 121 46.41 -10.70 16.67
C GLN A 121 46.68 -11.82 15.64
N ILE A 122 46.38 -11.58 14.36
CA ILE A 122 46.57 -12.57 13.30
C ILE A 122 48.04 -12.55 12.86
N SER A 123 48.75 -13.66 13.11
CA SER A 123 50.12 -13.84 12.65
C SER A 123 50.18 -14.25 11.18
N ALA A 124 51.38 -14.19 10.59
CA ALA A 124 51.56 -14.42 9.16
C ALA A 124 51.16 -15.85 8.71
N ASP A 125 51.31 -16.84 9.59
CA ASP A 125 51.04 -18.26 9.35
C ASP A 125 49.55 -18.63 9.42
N ILE A 126 48.72 -17.82 10.07
CA ILE A 126 47.25 -17.98 10.14
C ILE A 126 46.49 -16.86 9.42
N ALA A 127 47.22 -16.02 8.66
CA ALA A 127 46.65 -15.02 7.75
C ALA A 127 46.17 -15.68 6.45
N ALA A 128 45.21 -15.05 5.76
CA ALA A 128 44.64 -15.54 4.51
C ALA A 128 45.71 -15.99 3.49
N GLN A 129 45.57 -17.22 3.00
CA GLN A 129 46.52 -17.88 2.12
C GLN A 129 45.98 -18.05 0.70
N LYS A 130 46.89 -18.15 -0.26
CA LYS A 130 46.62 -18.44 -1.66
C LYS A 130 47.58 -19.48 -2.20
N MET A 131 47.17 -20.18 -3.25
CA MET A 131 48.04 -21.12 -3.92
C MET A 131 49.07 -20.40 -4.80
N LYS A 132 50.29 -20.93 -4.80
CA LYS A 132 51.35 -20.59 -5.75
C LYS A 132 51.79 -21.86 -6.45
N VAL A 133 51.46 -21.95 -7.73
CA VAL A 133 51.89 -23.06 -8.60
C VAL A 133 53.40 -22.93 -8.89
N THR A 134 54.15 -24.00 -8.62
CA THR A 134 55.59 -24.12 -8.88
C THR A 134 55.87 -25.28 -9.83
N ALA A 135 57.13 -25.50 -10.21
CA ALA A 135 57.50 -26.66 -11.02
C ALA A 135 57.30 -28.00 -10.28
N ASP A 136 57.35 -27.97 -8.94
CA ASP A 136 57.36 -29.17 -8.09
C ASP A 136 56.01 -29.44 -7.39
N GLY A 137 55.02 -28.54 -7.53
CA GLY A 137 53.71 -28.67 -6.90
C GLY A 137 53.02 -27.32 -6.62
N VAL A 138 52.11 -27.31 -5.64
CA VAL A 138 51.45 -26.10 -5.13
C VAL A 138 51.99 -25.75 -3.74
N GLU A 139 52.44 -24.51 -3.58
CA GLU A 139 52.85 -23.94 -2.28
C GLU A 139 51.74 -23.03 -1.72
N SER A 140 51.57 -23.00 -0.40
CA SER A 140 50.75 -22.00 0.28
C SER A 140 51.57 -20.74 0.51
N VAL A 141 51.06 -19.59 0.08
CA VAL A 141 51.67 -18.27 0.35
C VAL A 141 50.60 -17.29 0.80
N GLN A 142 50.99 -16.27 1.57
CA GLN A 142 50.03 -15.25 2.01
C GLN A 142 49.43 -14.47 0.83
N THR A 143 48.15 -14.10 0.95
CA THR A 143 47.51 -13.17 0.00
C THR A 143 48.18 -11.78 0.06
N GLY A 144 48.63 -11.39 1.25
CA GLY A 144 49.13 -10.05 1.56
C GLY A 144 48.01 -9.06 1.92
N GLN A 145 46.77 -9.52 2.05
CA GLN A 145 45.62 -8.65 2.34
C GLN A 145 45.62 -8.21 3.81
N LYS A 146 45.41 -6.92 4.02
CA LYS A 146 45.15 -6.33 5.34
C LYS A 146 43.69 -5.91 5.46
N VAL A 147 43.22 -5.81 6.69
CA VAL A 147 41.87 -5.28 7.01
C VAL A 147 41.72 -3.91 6.37
N LYS A 148 40.62 -3.70 5.64
CA LYS A 148 40.32 -2.42 4.99
C LYS A 148 39.73 -1.47 6.01
N ARG A 149 40.13 -0.19 5.93
CA ARG A 149 39.53 0.90 6.71
C ARG A 149 39.54 0.70 8.22
N ALA A 150 40.44 -0.15 8.73
CA ALA A 150 40.56 -0.43 10.16
C ALA A 150 40.69 0.85 10.99
N ALA A 151 40.02 0.83 12.14
CA ALA A 151 40.22 1.78 13.22
C ALA A 151 41.63 1.62 13.83
N PRO A 152 42.13 2.64 14.54
CA PRO A 152 43.31 2.54 15.38
C PRO A 152 43.26 1.29 16.28
N GLY A 153 44.37 0.56 16.37
CA GLY A 153 44.45 -0.70 17.13
C GLY A 153 43.77 -1.90 16.43
N GLY A 154 43.17 -1.67 15.27
CA GLY A 154 42.50 -2.66 14.43
C GLY A 154 43.34 -3.18 13.27
N GLU A 155 44.47 -2.54 12.97
CA GLU A 155 45.24 -2.83 11.77
C GLU A 155 45.95 -4.19 11.84
N GLY A 156 45.80 -5.00 10.81
CA GLY A 156 46.52 -6.26 10.70
C GLY A 156 46.19 -7.09 9.48
N TRP A 157 46.58 -8.36 9.51
CA TRP A 157 46.30 -9.30 8.43
C TRP A 157 44.84 -9.76 8.48
N VAL A 158 44.25 -9.98 7.29
CA VAL A 158 42.99 -10.72 7.18
C VAL A 158 43.24 -12.18 7.56
N MET A 159 42.37 -12.75 8.38
CA MET A 159 42.53 -14.13 8.86
C MET A 159 42.27 -15.17 7.76
N ASP A 160 42.87 -16.35 7.88
CA ASP A 160 42.57 -17.48 7.00
C ASP A 160 41.23 -18.13 7.41
N HIS A 161 40.18 -17.91 6.62
CA HIS A 161 38.84 -18.40 6.90
C HIS A 161 38.71 -19.93 6.71
N TYR A 162 39.74 -20.60 6.20
CA TYR A 162 39.80 -22.05 6.09
C TYR A 162 40.60 -22.70 7.23
N ASN A 163 41.21 -21.91 8.11
CA ASN A 163 42.02 -22.39 9.21
C ASN A 163 41.27 -22.18 10.55
N PRO A 164 40.84 -23.24 11.25
CA PRO A 164 40.08 -23.11 12.48
C PRO A 164 40.85 -22.42 13.62
N GLU A 165 42.19 -22.52 13.64
CA GLU A 165 43.00 -21.80 14.64
C GLU A 165 42.98 -20.28 14.40
N ALA A 166 42.83 -19.85 13.14
CA ALA A 166 42.76 -18.44 12.80
C ALA A 166 41.49 -17.78 13.37
N LEU A 167 40.32 -18.41 13.18
CA LEU A 167 39.07 -17.93 13.77
C LEU A 167 39.14 -17.97 15.31
N LYS A 168 39.64 -19.06 15.89
CA LYS A 168 39.80 -19.15 17.35
C LYS A 168 40.66 -18.01 17.91
N THR A 169 41.84 -17.78 17.32
CA THR A 169 42.73 -16.68 17.70
C THR A 169 42.06 -15.31 17.51
N TYR A 170 41.24 -15.17 16.46
CA TYR A 170 40.49 -13.95 16.19
C TYR A 170 39.49 -13.64 17.31
N LEU A 171 38.66 -14.63 17.68
CA LEU A 171 37.58 -14.50 18.67
C LEU A 171 38.09 -14.38 20.12
N GLU A 172 39.21 -15.02 20.47
CA GLU A 172 39.84 -14.91 21.81
C GLU A 172 40.14 -13.44 22.19
N ARG A 173 40.37 -12.56 21.21
CA ARG A 173 40.54 -11.12 21.46
C ARG A 173 39.26 -10.45 21.96
N PHE A 174 38.11 -10.86 21.43
CA PHE A 174 36.80 -10.34 21.83
C PHE A 174 36.41 -10.89 23.19
N ASP A 175 36.53 -12.21 23.39
CA ASP A 175 36.30 -12.85 24.70
C ASP A 175 37.03 -12.11 25.81
N LYS A 176 38.34 -11.89 25.61
CA LYS A 176 39.16 -11.16 26.56
C LYS A 176 38.66 -9.73 26.82
N ALA A 177 38.32 -8.98 25.77
CA ALA A 177 37.89 -7.59 25.90
C ALA A 177 36.56 -7.47 26.67
N PHE A 178 35.58 -8.33 26.37
CA PHE A 178 34.30 -8.35 27.05
C PHE A 178 34.40 -8.89 28.49
N GLU A 179 35.15 -9.96 28.72
CA GLU A 179 35.38 -10.53 30.06
C GLU A 179 36.10 -9.55 31.00
N GLU A 180 37.16 -8.87 30.52
CA GLU A 180 37.94 -7.93 31.34
C GLU A 180 37.17 -6.64 31.65
N SER A 181 36.31 -6.17 30.73
CA SER A 181 35.52 -4.95 30.92
C SER A 181 34.19 -5.18 31.65
N GLY A 182 33.66 -6.41 31.59
CA GLY A 182 32.32 -6.74 32.04
C GLY A 182 31.25 -5.91 31.35
N ALA A 183 31.43 -5.61 30.06
CA ALA A 183 30.39 -5.05 29.20
C ALA A 183 29.43 -6.18 28.77
N ASP A 184 28.15 -5.84 28.58
CA ASP A 184 27.18 -6.77 28.01
C ASP A 184 27.48 -7.00 26.53
N TRP A 185 27.15 -8.17 26.00
CA TRP A 185 27.35 -8.53 24.60
C TRP A 185 26.31 -7.83 23.70
N PRO A 186 26.62 -7.53 22.42
CA PRO A 186 25.67 -6.90 21.51
C PRO A 186 24.46 -7.80 21.25
N ASP A 187 23.33 -7.21 20.87
CA ASP A 187 22.12 -7.95 20.50
C ASP A 187 22.36 -8.84 19.28
N THR A 188 23.10 -8.32 18.30
CA THR A 188 23.50 -9.05 17.08
C THR A 188 24.96 -8.78 16.72
N TRP A 189 25.69 -9.85 16.40
CA TRP A 189 26.98 -9.77 15.74
C TRP A 189 26.80 -9.78 14.22
N PHE A 190 27.53 -8.89 13.55
CA PHE A 190 27.51 -8.79 12.10
C PHE A 190 28.83 -9.23 11.44
N ASN A 191 28.71 -9.91 10.30
CA ASN A 191 29.77 -10.09 9.33
C ASN A 191 29.38 -9.47 7.97
N ASP A 192 30.19 -8.51 7.53
CA ASP A 192 30.07 -7.83 6.23
C ASP A 192 30.33 -8.80 5.07
N SER A 193 30.04 -8.35 3.85
CA SER A 193 30.24 -9.07 2.60
C SER A 193 31.64 -9.70 2.53
N TYR A 194 31.71 -10.91 1.99
CA TYR A 194 32.95 -11.66 1.97
C TYR A 194 33.93 -11.09 0.94
N GLU A 195 34.83 -10.22 1.40
CA GLU A 195 35.84 -9.55 0.58
C GLU A 195 37.27 -10.06 0.83
N VAL A 196 37.43 -11.37 1.05
CA VAL A 196 38.73 -12.03 1.28
C VAL A 196 39.38 -12.39 -0.07
N TYR A 197 40.04 -11.41 -0.67
CA TYR A 197 40.47 -11.48 -2.07
C TYR A 197 41.65 -12.42 -2.29
N GLY A 198 41.47 -13.32 -3.27
CA GLY A 198 42.48 -14.27 -3.69
C GLY A 198 42.84 -15.31 -2.65
N ALA A 199 42.08 -15.43 -1.56
CA ALA A 199 42.25 -16.48 -0.57
C ALA A 199 41.66 -17.80 -1.10
N ASP A 200 42.44 -18.50 -1.90
CA ASP A 200 42.01 -19.68 -2.65
C ASP A 200 42.68 -20.98 -2.18
N TRP A 201 43.35 -20.94 -1.03
CA TRP A 201 44.11 -22.08 -0.48
C TRP A 201 44.32 -21.97 1.02
N THR A 202 44.64 -23.10 1.67
CA THR A 202 45.20 -23.16 3.02
C THR A 202 46.11 -24.40 3.12
N PRO A 203 47.13 -24.46 4.01
CA PRO A 203 48.02 -25.62 4.10
C PRO A 203 47.31 -26.97 4.31
N GLY A 204 46.16 -26.96 5.00
CA GLY A 204 45.34 -28.17 5.22
C GLY A 204 44.51 -28.61 4.01
N PHE A 205 44.37 -27.78 2.98
CA PHE A 205 43.45 -28.02 1.86
C PHE A 205 43.70 -29.35 1.13
N PRO A 206 44.94 -29.73 0.74
CA PRO A 206 45.16 -30.99 0.00
C PRO A 206 44.73 -32.23 0.76
N GLU A 207 44.93 -32.25 2.07
CA GLU A 207 44.55 -33.39 2.90
C GLU A 207 43.04 -33.45 3.09
N TYR A 208 42.41 -32.31 3.39
CA TYR A 208 40.96 -32.21 3.48
C TYR A 208 40.27 -32.64 2.16
N PHE A 209 40.78 -32.13 1.02
CA PHE A 209 40.29 -32.51 -0.31
C PHE A 209 40.41 -34.02 -0.55
N ARG A 210 41.58 -34.61 -0.25
CA ARG A 210 41.82 -36.05 -0.45
C ARG A 210 40.92 -36.91 0.43
N GLN A 211 40.65 -36.49 1.67
CA GLN A 211 39.73 -37.19 2.55
C GLN A 211 38.30 -37.17 2.02
N LYS A 212 37.87 -36.05 1.43
CA LYS A 212 36.51 -35.89 0.89
C LYS A 212 36.30 -36.58 -0.47
N TYR A 213 37.23 -36.39 -1.40
CA TYR A 213 37.08 -36.81 -2.80
C TYR A 213 37.96 -37.99 -3.20
N GLY A 214 38.85 -38.48 -2.34
CA GLY A 214 39.62 -39.72 -2.56
C GLY A 214 40.71 -39.64 -3.65
N TYR A 215 41.03 -38.45 -4.16
CA TYR A 215 42.12 -38.23 -5.12
C TYR A 215 42.89 -36.92 -4.82
N ASP A 216 44.04 -36.73 -5.47
CA ASP A 216 44.86 -35.52 -5.31
C ASP A 216 44.49 -34.45 -6.34
N ILE A 217 44.16 -33.25 -5.85
CA ILE A 217 43.78 -32.09 -6.67
C ILE A 217 44.98 -31.37 -7.30
N VAL A 218 46.17 -31.48 -6.71
CA VAL A 218 47.37 -30.72 -7.12
C VAL A 218 47.73 -30.93 -8.60
N PRO A 219 47.74 -32.17 -9.16
CA PRO A 219 48.04 -32.39 -10.57
C PRO A 219 47.07 -31.68 -11.53
N TYR A 220 45.84 -31.40 -11.11
CA TYR A 220 44.86 -30.67 -11.91
C TYR A 220 45.09 -29.17 -11.81
N LEU A 221 45.35 -28.63 -10.61
CA LEU A 221 45.66 -27.20 -10.43
C LEU A 221 46.98 -26.76 -11.09
N MET A 222 47.91 -27.70 -11.31
CA MET A 222 49.14 -27.45 -12.07
C MET A 222 48.91 -27.35 -13.59
N GLN A 223 47.75 -27.77 -14.10
CA GLN A 223 47.42 -27.65 -15.52
C GLN A 223 47.05 -26.19 -15.82
N LYS A 224 47.53 -25.67 -16.96
CA LYS A 224 47.11 -24.35 -17.41
C LYS A 224 45.71 -24.46 -17.99
N PRO A 225 44.74 -23.61 -17.59
CA PRO A 225 43.43 -23.59 -18.23
C PRO A 225 43.60 -23.31 -19.73
N GLU A 226 43.08 -24.19 -20.59
CA GLU A 226 43.00 -23.91 -22.04
C GLU A 226 41.94 -22.83 -22.26
N LYS A 227 42.35 -21.58 -22.53
CA LYS A 227 41.41 -20.46 -22.71
C LYS A 227 41.80 -19.42 -23.77
N PRO A 228 40.80 -18.71 -24.35
CA PRO A 228 40.97 -17.45 -25.06
C PRO A 228 41.25 -16.28 -24.08
N SER A 229 42.15 -15.36 -24.46
CA SER A 229 42.65 -14.25 -23.63
C SER A 229 41.86 -12.93 -23.78
N GLY A 230 41.55 -12.22 -22.69
CA GLY A 230 41.11 -10.81 -22.67
C GLY A 230 40.28 -10.39 -21.44
N ARG A 231 40.28 -9.10 -21.05
CA ARG A 231 39.52 -8.53 -19.90
C ARG A 231 37.98 -8.71 -19.97
N ASN A 232 37.47 -9.05 -21.15
CA ASN A 232 36.05 -9.31 -21.42
C ASN A 232 35.79 -10.78 -21.80
N ALA A 233 36.70 -11.71 -21.48
CA ALA A 233 36.50 -13.12 -21.76
C ALA A 233 35.31 -13.63 -20.93
N VAL A 234 34.18 -13.87 -21.60
CA VAL A 234 32.99 -14.45 -20.96
C VAL A 234 33.34 -15.88 -20.58
N ALA A 235 33.03 -16.23 -19.34
CA ALA A 235 33.17 -17.58 -18.85
C ALA A 235 32.23 -18.46 -19.72
N VAL A 236 32.80 -19.39 -20.50
CA VAL A 236 32.02 -20.28 -21.38
C VAL A 236 31.74 -21.58 -20.63
N LYS A 237 30.47 -21.93 -20.50
CA LYS A 237 30.05 -23.25 -20.01
C LYS A 237 30.51 -24.31 -21.01
N PRO A 238 31.36 -25.29 -20.61
CA PRO A 238 31.80 -26.34 -21.52
C PRO A 238 30.65 -27.29 -21.86
N GLU A 239 30.61 -27.74 -23.11
CA GLU A 239 29.68 -28.79 -23.56
C GLU A 239 29.88 -30.07 -22.74
N PRO A 240 28.81 -30.75 -22.28
CA PRO A 240 28.92 -31.93 -21.41
C PRO A 240 29.80 -33.04 -22.01
N SER A 241 29.75 -33.21 -23.33
CA SER A 241 30.56 -34.19 -24.09
C SER A 241 32.05 -33.86 -24.16
N LYS A 242 32.46 -32.66 -23.74
CA LYS A 242 33.83 -32.13 -23.84
C LYS A 242 34.47 -31.83 -22.48
N LEU A 243 33.78 -32.07 -21.37
CA LEU A 243 34.37 -31.92 -20.03
C LEU A 243 35.57 -32.86 -19.85
N SER A 244 36.72 -32.27 -19.55
CA SER A 244 37.92 -32.97 -19.14
C SER A 244 37.87 -33.36 -17.66
N ASP A 245 38.79 -34.24 -17.23
CA ASP A 245 38.97 -34.54 -15.81
C ASP A 245 39.39 -33.29 -15.02
N TYR A 246 40.10 -32.35 -15.67
CA TYR A 246 40.44 -31.05 -15.09
C TYR A 246 39.20 -30.24 -14.74
N ASP A 247 38.28 -30.04 -15.68
CA ASP A 247 37.08 -29.23 -15.47
C ASP A 247 36.24 -29.76 -14.31
N ARG A 248 36.14 -31.08 -14.20
CA ARG A 248 35.46 -31.77 -13.11
C ARG A 248 36.17 -31.62 -11.77
N ALA A 249 37.49 -31.72 -11.77
CA ALA A 249 38.27 -31.52 -10.56
C ALA A 249 38.19 -30.08 -10.05
N ILE A 250 38.04 -29.09 -10.94
CA ILE A 250 37.82 -27.69 -10.54
C ILE A 250 36.43 -27.49 -9.89
N MET A 251 35.39 -28.21 -10.31
CA MET A 251 34.10 -28.19 -9.61
C MET A 251 34.24 -28.71 -8.17
N ASP A 252 34.87 -29.88 -8.00
CA ASP A 252 35.12 -30.48 -6.67
C ASP A 252 35.97 -29.53 -5.81
N TYR A 253 36.96 -28.84 -6.40
CA TYR A 253 37.78 -27.84 -5.71
C TYR A 253 36.95 -26.64 -5.20
N ARG A 254 36.03 -26.11 -6.03
CA ARG A 254 35.17 -24.98 -5.67
C ARG A 254 34.20 -25.34 -4.55
N GLU A 255 33.57 -26.50 -4.66
CA GLU A 255 32.70 -27.03 -3.61
C GLU A 255 33.48 -27.20 -2.30
N CYS A 256 34.67 -27.80 -2.37
CA CYS A 256 35.55 -28.02 -1.22
C CYS A 256 35.91 -26.74 -0.47
N LEU A 257 36.18 -25.64 -1.18
CA LEU A 257 36.42 -24.33 -0.55
C LEU A 257 35.18 -23.84 0.19
N GLY A 258 33.99 -24.01 -0.41
CA GLY A 258 32.73 -23.67 0.24
C GLY A 258 32.49 -24.47 1.52
N ASP A 259 32.76 -25.77 1.51
CA ASP A 259 32.63 -26.62 2.70
C ASP A 259 33.62 -26.20 3.79
N MET A 260 34.88 -25.94 3.45
CA MET A 260 35.86 -25.50 4.43
C MET A 260 35.50 -24.14 5.04
N LEU A 261 34.91 -23.23 4.27
CA LEU A 261 34.39 -21.96 4.80
C LEU A 261 33.24 -22.20 5.79
N MET A 262 32.33 -23.11 5.46
CA MET A 262 31.20 -23.45 6.33
C MET A 262 31.68 -24.08 7.65
N GLU A 263 32.53 -25.10 7.56
CA GLU A 263 32.97 -25.89 8.71
C GLU A 263 33.99 -25.17 9.60
N ASN A 264 34.90 -24.37 9.04
CA ASN A 264 35.98 -23.76 9.82
C ASN A 264 35.72 -22.30 10.18
N PHE A 265 34.76 -21.63 9.53
CA PHE A 265 34.43 -20.23 9.81
C PHE A 265 32.97 -20.02 10.20
N ILE A 266 32.00 -20.31 9.31
CA ILE A 266 30.59 -19.93 9.53
C ILE A 266 30.00 -20.64 10.74
N ASP A 267 30.06 -21.98 10.80
CA ASP A 267 29.42 -22.75 11.87
C ASP A 267 30.06 -22.45 13.24
N PRO A 268 31.41 -22.46 13.42
CA PRO A 268 32.01 -22.14 14.71
C PRO A 268 31.82 -20.68 15.14
N TRP A 269 31.75 -19.73 14.19
CA TRP A 269 31.47 -18.33 14.51
C TRP A 269 30.04 -18.16 15.03
N ILE A 270 29.05 -18.81 14.40
CA ILE A 270 27.67 -18.82 14.88
C ILE A 270 27.58 -19.42 16.28
N GLU A 271 28.22 -20.57 16.51
CA GLU A 271 28.26 -21.22 17.83
C GLU A 271 28.85 -20.29 18.90
N TRP A 272 29.92 -19.57 18.57
CA TRP A 272 30.52 -18.59 19.46
C TRP A 272 29.57 -17.41 19.77
N CYS A 273 28.92 -16.82 18.77
CA CYS A 273 27.94 -15.74 18.96
C CYS A 273 26.78 -16.19 19.87
N HIS A 274 26.19 -17.36 19.57
CA HIS A 274 25.07 -17.92 20.34
C HIS A 274 25.48 -18.25 21.77
N SER A 275 26.73 -18.68 22.01
CA SER A 275 27.23 -18.94 23.36
C SER A 275 27.25 -17.70 24.26
N HIS A 276 27.24 -16.50 23.67
CA HIS A 276 27.18 -15.21 24.35
C HIS A 276 25.77 -14.58 24.35
N GLY A 277 24.76 -15.28 23.81
CA GLY A 277 23.37 -14.80 23.78
C GLY A 277 23.05 -13.83 22.63
N SER A 278 23.99 -13.59 21.72
CA SER A 278 23.81 -12.70 20.57
C SER A 278 23.29 -13.43 19.33
N ARG A 279 22.48 -12.75 18.52
CA ARG A 279 22.09 -13.20 17.18
C ARG A 279 23.24 -13.02 16.18
N VAL A 280 23.12 -13.62 15.00
CA VAL A 280 24.06 -13.50 13.90
C VAL A 280 23.40 -12.93 12.65
N ARG A 281 23.96 -11.85 12.12
CA ARG A 281 23.62 -11.24 10.83
C ARG A 281 24.79 -11.35 9.87
N ASN A 282 24.55 -11.73 8.62
CA ASN A 282 25.64 -11.98 7.67
C ASN A 282 25.26 -11.66 6.23
N GLN A 283 26.17 -10.95 5.57
CA GLN A 283 26.20 -10.80 4.12
C GLN A 283 27.02 -11.93 3.50
N SER A 284 26.35 -12.95 3.00
CA SER A 284 27.03 -14.14 2.44
C SER A 284 27.62 -13.91 1.06
N HIS A 285 27.14 -12.89 0.34
CA HIS A 285 27.64 -12.58 -1.00
C HIS A 285 29.13 -12.18 -0.96
N GLY A 286 29.82 -12.40 -2.07
CA GLY A 286 31.27 -12.39 -2.15
C GLY A 286 31.93 -13.73 -1.79
N SER A 287 31.25 -14.62 -1.04
CA SER A 287 31.85 -15.89 -0.64
C SER A 287 32.05 -16.82 -1.84
N PRO A 288 33.03 -17.76 -1.78
CA PRO A 288 33.20 -18.79 -2.80
C PRO A 288 32.22 -19.97 -2.65
N ALA A 289 31.34 -19.93 -1.66
CA ALA A 289 30.39 -20.98 -1.33
C ALA A 289 29.03 -20.81 -2.04
N ASN A 290 28.14 -21.78 -1.88
CA ASN A 290 26.75 -21.62 -2.28
C ASN A 290 26.07 -20.60 -1.34
N LEU A 291 25.74 -19.43 -1.88
CA LEU A 291 25.21 -18.30 -1.10
C LEU A 291 23.97 -18.65 -0.28
N LEU A 292 23.04 -19.44 -0.85
CA LEU A 292 21.80 -19.82 -0.19
C LEU A 292 22.05 -20.64 1.07
N ASP A 293 23.08 -21.50 1.04
CA ASP A 293 23.43 -22.36 2.17
C ASP A 293 24.07 -21.56 3.31
N VAL A 294 24.93 -20.59 2.97
CA VAL A 294 25.56 -19.70 3.96
C VAL A 294 24.50 -18.79 4.59
N TYR A 295 23.63 -18.17 3.78
CA TYR A 295 22.52 -17.35 4.28
C TYR A 295 21.58 -18.14 5.19
N ALA A 296 21.27 -19.39 4.84
CA ALA A 296 20.37 -20.22 5.65
C ALA A 296 20.93 -20.59 7.05
N LYS A 297 22.24 -20.44 7.31
CA LYS A 297 22.82 -20.74 8.63
C LYS A 297 22.61 -19.64 9.66
N VAL A 298 22.67 -18.38 9.26
CA VAL A 298 22.66 -17.24 10.20
C VAL A 298 21.25 -16.84 10.64
N ASP A 299 21.08 -16.16 11.76
CA ASP A 299 19.74 -15.78 12.26
C ASP A 299 19.04 -14.78 11.35
N ILE A 300 19.81 -13.83 10.79
CA ILE A 300 19.32 -12.76 9.91
C ILE A 300 20.19 -12.72 8.64
N PRO A 301 19.72 -13.29 7.52
CA PRO A 301 20.37 -13.15 6.22
C PRO A 301 20.30 -11.70 5.75
N GLU A 302 21.42 -11.16 5.25
CA GLU A 302 21.47 -9.78 4.76
C GLU A 302 21.81 -9.69 3.27
N CYS A 303 20.96 -9.03 2.49
CA CYS A 303 21.30 -8.57 1.14
C CYS A 303 21.82 -7.13 1.14
N GLU A 304 22.14 -6.60 -0.05
CA GLU A 304 22.62 -5.24 -0.23
C GLU A 304 21.99 -4.62 -1.48
N THR A 305 21.59 -3.36 -1.39
CA THR A 305 21.32 -2.53 -2.58
C THR A 305 22.55 -1.69 -2.88
N PHE A 306 23.21 -1.94 -4.01
CA PHE A 306 24.46 -1.26 -4.36
C PHE A 306 24.28 -0.41 -5.62
N GLY A 307 24.24 0.91 -5.48
CA GLY A 307 24.00 1.85 -6.57
C GLY A 307 22.52 2.20 -6.72
N ARG A 308 22.16 2.99 -7.74
CA ARG A 308 20.79 3.48 -7.95
C ARG A 308 20.16 2.90 -9.20
N SER A 309 18.95 2.41 -9.04
CA SER A 309 18.04 1.94 -10.09
C SER A 309 17.46 3.12 -10.85
N ALA A 310 17.10 2.89 -12.11
CA ALA A 310 16.40 3.87 -12.92
C ALA A 310 14.90 3.59 -12.86
N PHE A 311 14.17 4.41 -12.11
CA PHE A 311 12.71 4.36 -12.07
C PHE A 311 12.12 5.43 -12.99
N ASP A 312 11.15 5.03 -13.80
CA ASP A 312 10.41 5.93 -14.67
C ASP A 312 9.18 6.45 -13.92
N ILE A 313 9.39 7.21 -12.84
CA ILE A 313 8.31 7.77 -12.02
C ILE A 313 8.27 9.30 -12.28
N PRO A 314 7.15 9.86 -12.76
CA PRO A 314 6.99 11.30 -12.95
C PRO A 314 7.34 12.12 -11.70
N GLY A 315 8.06 13.23 -11.90
CA GLY A 315 8.49 14.13 -10.82
C GLY A 315 9.69 13.63 -9.99
N LEU A 316 10.05 12.35 -10.07
CA LEU A 316 11.19 11.80 -9.33
C LEU A 316 12.49 12.50 -9.74
N ARG A 317 13.31 12.87 -8.74
CA ARG A 317 14.61 13.52 -8.97
C ARG A 317 15.52 12.66 -9.84
N GLN A 318 16.07 13.24 -10.90
CA GLN A 318 17.07 12.62 -11.75
C GLN A 318 18.42 13.32 -11.59
N ASP A 319 19.44 12.56 -11.19
CA ASP A 319 20.81 13.06 -11.13
C ASP A 319 21.56 12.85 -12.45
N PRO A 320 22.46 13.76 -12.83
CA PRO A 320 23.14 13.73 -14.12
C PRO A 320 24.13 12.58 -14.28
N ILE A 321 24.66 12.06 -13.17
CA ILE A 321 25.61 10.94 -13.15
C ILE A 321 25.14 9.96 -12.10
N ILE A 322 25.03 8.69 -12.48
CA ILE A 322 24.57 7.61 -11.61
C ILE A 322 25.53 6.44 -11.67
N ARG A 323 25.70 5.79 -10.53
CA ARG A 323 26.21 4.42 -10.48
C ARG A 323 25.02 3.48 -10.65
N PRO A 324 24.96 2.65 -11.72
CA PRO A 324 23.90 1.67 -11.87
C PRO A 324 23.81 0.73 -10.67
N ASN A 325 22.58 0.29 -10.35
CA ASN A 325 22.34 -0.66 -9.28
C ASN A 325 22.78 -2.09 -9.67
N ASP A 326 23.59 -2.73 -8.82
CA ASP A 326 24.00 -4.13 -8.93
C ASP A 326 23.07 -5.08 -8.13
N GLY A 327 22.22 -4.53 -7.24
CA GLY A 327 21.25 -5.25 -6.40
C GLY A 327 19.83 -5.17 -6.94
N ASP A 328 19.58 -5.76 -8.11
CA ASP A 328 18.23 -5.85 -8.64
C ASP A 328 17.38 -6.92 -7.92
N MET A 329 16.09 -6.99 -8.25
CA MET A 329 15.15 -7.92 -7.62
C MET A 329 15.68 -9.36 -7.54
N ALA A 330 16.21 -9.91 -8.63
CA ALA A 330 16.68 -11.30 -8.66
C ALA A 330 17.89 -11.51 -7.73
N VAL A 331 18.76 -10.52 -7.58
CA VAL A 331 19.89 -10.58 -6.64
C VAL A 331 19.42 -10.43 -5.19
N LEU A 332 18.54 -9.48 -4.91
CA LEU A 332 17.98 -9.23 -3.57
C LEU A 332 17.27 -10.46 -3.01
N LYS A 333 16.59 -11.24 -3.87
CA LYS A 333 15.88 -12.45 -3.45
C LYS A 333 16.79 -13.56 -2.90
N PHE A 334 18.12 -13.53 -3.07
CA PHE A 334 18.98 -14.59 -2.49
C PHE A 334 18.89 -14.66 -0.96
N ALA A 335 18.91 -13.51 -0.28
CA ALA A 335 18.83 -13.48 1.18
C ALA A 335 17.41 -13.82 1.65
N SER A 336 16.38 -13.22 1.03
CA SER A 336 14.98 -13.48 1.42
C SER A 336 14.56 -14.90 1.12
N SER A 337 14.96 -15.49 -0.01
CA SER A 337 14.68 -16.89 -0.31
C SER A 337 15.33 -17.85 0.68
N ALA A 338 16.58 -17.59 1.08
CA ALA A 338 17.21 -18.39 2.13
C ALA A 338 16.46 -18.27 3.46
N ALA A 339 16.03 -17.05 3.84
CA ALA A 339 15.22 -16.83 5.03
C ALA A 339 13.86 -17.55 4.96
N HIS A 340 13.11 -17.36 3.87
CA HIS A 340 11.78 -17.93 3.67
C HIS A 340 11.80 -19.45 3.70
N VAL A 341 12.71 -20.06 2.94
CA VAL A 341 12.81 -21.52 2.82
C VAL A 341 13.28 -22.17 4.13
N SER A 342 14.08 -21.46 4.94
CA SER A 342 14.55 -21.96 6.25
C SER A 342 13.72 -21.50 7.45
N GLY A 343 12.59 -20.82 7.24
CA GLY A 343 11.67 -20.41 8.31
C GLY A 343 12.20 -19.29 9.21
N LYS A 344 13.05 -18.40 8.68
CA LYS A 344 13.56 -17.24 9.40
C LYS A 344 12.59 -16.07 9.29
N LYS A 345 12.42 -15.35 10.39
CA LYS A 345 11.49 -14.21 10.48
C LYS A 345 12.00 -12.97 9.75
N TYR A 346 13.29 -12.68 9.89
CA TYR A 346 13.89 -11.44 9.40
C TYR A 346 14.80 -11.70 8.20
N THR A 347 14.68 -10.84 7.19
CA THR A 347 15.67 -10.66 6.12
C THR A 347 16.06 -9.19 6.13
N SER A 348 17.33 -8.91 6.38
CA SER A 348 17.82 -7.54 6.40
C SER A 348 18.41 -7.11 5.07
N CYS A 349 18.56 -5.80 4.89
CA CYS A 349 19.27 -5.23 3.77
C CYS A 349 20.17 -4.09 4.23
N GLU A 350 21.45 -4.17 3.88
CA GLU A 350 22.29 -2.99 3.79
C GLU A 350 21.75 -2.13 2.64
N SER A 351 21.05 -1.08 3.03
CA SER A 351 20.16 -0.31 2.18
C SER A 351 20.80 1.00 1.76
N LEU A 352 20.61 1.30 0.48
CA LEU A 352 21.05 2.51 -0.20
C LEU A 352 22.59 2.68 -0.17
N THR A 353 23.36 1.60 -0.41
CA THR A 353 24.82 1.67 -0.57
C THR A 353 25.18 2.35 -1.89
N TRP A 354 25.06 3.67 -1.89
CA TRP A 354 25.18 4.49 -3.08
C TRP A 354 26.57 5.12 -3.14
N LEU A 355 27.30 4.79 -4.21
CA LEU A 355 28.49 5.53 -4.63
C LEU A 355 28.11 6.51 -5.74
N THR A 356 27.17 7.39 -5.40
CA THR A 356 26.66 8.48 -6.26
C THR A 356 27.26 9.80 -5.78
N GLU A 357 26.62 10.93 -6.12
CA GLU A 357 27.04 12.26 -5.64
C GLU A 357 26.51 12.50 -4.21
N HIS A 358 27.41 12.53 -3.22
CA HIS A 358 27.10 12.41 -1.79
C HIS A 358 26.00 13.35 -1.27
N PHE A 359 26.15 14.65 -1.51
CA PHE A 359 25.24 15.68 -1.00
C PHE A 359 24.01 15.94 -1.88
N ARG A 360 23.74 15.09 -2.88
CA ARG A 360 22.63 15.21 -3.85
C ARG A 360 21.53 14.15 -3.67
N THR A 361 21.63 13.33 -2.63
CA THR A 361 20.61 12.33 -2.30
C THR A 361 19.36 12.98 -1.72
N SER A 362 18.17 12.62 -2.21
CA SER A 362 16.88 13.02 -1.63
C SER A 362 16.09 11.85 -1.04
N LEU A 363 15.20 12.14 -0.07
CA LEU A 363 14.27 11.14 0.48
C LEU A 363 13.35 10.56 -0.59
N SER A 364 12.94 11.37 -1.57
CA SER A 364 12.10 10.93 -2.70
C SER A 364 12.77 9.87 -3.56
N GLN A 365 14.10 9.86 -3.69
CA GLN A 365 14.86 8.80 -4.37
C GLN A 365 15.04 7.56 -3.51
N CYS A 366 14.99 7.68 -2.18
CA CYS A 366 15.16 6.55 -1.27
C CYS A 366 13.95 5.62 -1.32
N LYS A 367 12.72 6.16 -1.34
CA LYS A 367 11.49 5.34 -1.26
C LYS A 367 11.39 4.26 -2.34
N PRO A 368 11.55 4.54 -3.65
CA PRO A 368 11.43 3.50 -4.68
C PRO A 368 12.42 2.34 -4.55
N GLU A 369 13.66 2.58 -4.09
CA GLU A 369 14.61 1.48 -3.82
C GLU A 369 14.17 0.64 -2.62
N LEU A 370 13.68 1.28 -1.55
CA LEU A 370 13.18 0.57 -0.37
C LEU A 370 11.94 -0.25 -0.72
N ASP A 371 11.05 0.27 -1.54
CA ASP A 371 9.87 -0.44 -2.04
C ASP A 371 10.27 -1.66 -2.89
N GLN A 372 11.31 -1.54 -3.71
CA GLN A 372 11.90 -2.67 -4.42
C GLN A 372 12.46 -3.71 -3.44
N ALA A 373 13.18 -3.30 -2.39
CA ALA A 373 13.70 -4.21 -1.38
C ALA A 373 12.57 -4.93 -0.62
N PHE A 374 11.52 -4.21 -0.23
CA PHE A 374 10.34 -4.78 0.43
C PHE A 374 9.64 -5.83 -0.45
N ALA A 375 9.42 -5.52 -1.73
CA ALA A 375 8.84 -6.47 -2.68
C ALA A 375 9.78 -7.65 -3.02
N ALA A 376 11.09 -7.54 -2.76
CA ALA A 376 12.02 -8.67 -2.81
C ALA A 376 11.96 -9.58 -1.57
N GLY A 377 11.28 -9.16 -0.49
CA GLY A 377 11.15 -9.91 0.77
C GLY A 377 12.03 -9.40 1.92
N VAL A 378 12.67 -8.24 1.76
CA VAL A 378 13.33 -7.56 2.88
C VAL A 378 12.26 -7.06 3.85
N ASN A 379 12.52 -7.20 5.15
CA ASN A 379 11.63 -6.69 6.19
C ASN A 379 12.38 -6.15 7.42
N HIS A 380 13.69 -5.89 7.28
CA HIS A 380 14.54 -5.25 8.28
C HIS A 380 15.61 -4.34 7.64
N ILE A 381 15.35 -3.03 7.53
CA ILE A 381 16.21 -2.07 6.82
C ILE A 381 17.37 -1.60 7.69
N TYR A 382 18.59 -1.64 7.14
CA TYR A 382 19.77 -0.98 7.68
C TYR A 382 20.31 0.04 6.70
N PHE A 383 20.27 1.33 7.03
CA PHE A 383 20.89 2.33 6.17
C PHE A 383 22.42 2.22 6.19
N HIS A 384 23.05 2.38 5.02
CA HIS A 384 24.50 2.51 4.85
C HIS A 384 24.90 3.98 4.58
N GLY A 385 24.82 4.90 5.54
CA GLY A 385 24.51 4.71 6.95
C GLY A 385 24.58 6.04 7.69
N ALA A 386 25.08 6.03 8.93
CA ALA A 386 25.20 7.22 9.77
C ALA A 386 26.66 7.38 10.24
N PRO A 387 27.45 8.31 9.70
CA PRO A 387 28.75 8.62 10.29
C PRO A 387 28.58 9.29 11.65
N TYR A 388 29.29 8.79 12.67
CA TYR A 388 29.34 9.44 13.98
C TYR A 388 29.87 10.87 13.83
N SER A 389 29.13 11.84 14.36
CA SER A 389 29.57 13.23 14.47
C SER A 389 29.32 13.72 15.90
N PRO A 390 30.29 14.38 16.55
CA PRO A 390 30.03 15.09 17.80
C PRO A 390 28.98 16.20 17.62
N ALA A 391 28.21 16.51 18.66
CA ALA A 391 27.12 17.51 18.61
C ALA A 391 27.58 18.91 18.16
N GLY A 392 28.85 19.26 18.42
CA GLY A 392 29.47 20.53 18.04
C GLY A 392 30.28 20.51 16.75
N ALA A 393 30.22 19.44 15.96
CA ALA A 393 30.98 19.36 14.71
C ALA A 393 30.52 20.45 13.72
N GLU A 394 31.46 21.18 13.13
CA GLU A 394 31.16 22.17 12.10
C GLU A 394 30.55 21.49 10.87
N PHE A 395 29.67 22.21 10.17
CA PHE A 395 29.08 21.73 8.92
C PHE A 395 30.16 21.30 7.92
N PRO A 396 30.03 20.12 7.29
CA PRO A 396 28.83 19.28 7.25
C PRO A 396 28.77 18.16 8.31
N GLY A 397 29.64 18.19 9.33
CA GLY A 397 29.84 17.08 10.25
C GLY A 397 30.88 16.09 9.73
N TRP A 398 31.02 14.95 10.41
CA TRP A 398 31.94 13.91 9.97
C TRP A 398 31.32 13.04 8.89
N MET A 399 32.11 12.68 7.87
CA MET A 399 31.59 12.01 6.67
C MET A 399 32.22 10.64 6.42
N PHE A 400 31.38 9.75 5.91
CA PHE A 400 31.79 8.52 5.26
C PHE A 400 31.71 8.66 3.74
N TYR A 401 32.43 7.83 2.98
CA TYR A 401 32.59 8.03 1.54
C TYR A 401 31.32 7.76 0.71
N ALA A 402 30.43 6.88 1.18
CA ALA A 402 29.18 6.56 0.51
C ALA A 402 28.13 7.66 0.72
N SER A 403 27.26 7.88 -0.26
CA SER A 403 26.41 9.06 -0.36
C SER A 403 25.37 9.23 0.74
N ILE A 404 24.85 8.12 1.27
CA ILE A 404 23.78 8.18 2.25
C ILE A 404 24.33 8.58 3.61
N ASN A 405 23.75 9.65 4.14
CA ASN A 405 24.03 10.16 5.47
C ASN A 405 22.72 10.30 6.27
N MET A 406 22.30 9.20 6.90
CA MET A 406 21.16 9.15 7.83
C MET A 406 21.63 9.44 9.27
N SER A 407 22.37 10.52 9.45
CA SER A 407 22.83 11.00 10.76
C SER A 407 22.24 12.37 11.09
N PRO A 408 22.30 12.82 12.35
CA PRO A 408 21.76 14.13 12.75
C PRO A 408 22.42 15.34 12.08
N THR A 409 23.60 15.18 11.50
CA THR A 409 24.32 16.21 10.73
C THR A 409 24.01 16.16 9.23
N GLY A 410 23.29 15.14 8.77
CA GLY A 410 22.87 14.98 7.38
C GLY A 410 21.75 15.93 6.98
N GLY A 411 21.78 16.42 5.73
CA GLY A 411 20.82 17.41 5.23
C GLY A 411 19.36 16.93 5.18
N MET A 412 19.14 15.61 5.12
CA MET A 412 17.80 15.02 5.07
C MET A 412 17.22 14.70 6.45
N TRP A 413 18.03 14.77 7.53
CA TRP A 413 17.67 14.26 8.84
C TRP A 413 16.39 14.86 9.42
N LYS A 414 16.16 16.14 9.14
CA LYS A 414 15.01 16.89 9.67
C LYS A 414 13.67 16.28 9.27
N ASP A 415 13.58 15.82 8.02
CA ASP A 415 12.34 15.31 7.43
C ASP A 415 12.34 13.76 7.31
N ALA A 416 13.49 13.12 7.58
CA ALA A 416 13.66 11.66 7.61
C ALA A 416 12.74 10.89 8.58
N PRO A 417 12.27 11.43 9.74
CA PRO A 417 11.31 10.72 10.60
C PRO A 417 10.04 10.27 9.88
N ALA A 418 9.60 11.01 8.85
CA ALA A 418 8.45 10.62 8.05
C ALA A 418 8.72 9.35 7.22
N LEU A 419 9.93 9.23 6.65
CA LEU A 419 10.41 8.00 6.00
C LEU A 419 10.56 6.85 7.01
N PHE A 420 11.09 7.12 8.21
CA PHE A 420 11.27 6.08 9.22
C PHE A 420 9.93 5.51 9.70
N LYS A 421 8.90 6.37 9.80
CA LYS A 421 7.53 5.93 10.13
C LYS A 421 6.90 5.08 9.02
N TYR A 422 7.15 5.43 7.76
CA TYR A 422 6.77 4.62 6.61
C TYR A 422 7.40 3.22 6.67
N ILE A 423 8.72 3.16 6.89
CA ILE A 423 9.47 1.90 7.04
C ILE A 423 8.91 1.07 8.21
N GLU A 424 8.65 1.70 9.36
CA GLU A 424 8.09 1.03 10.55
C GLU A 424 6.78 0.31 10.25
N ARG A 425 5.85 0.99 9.56
CA ARG A 425 4.56 0.43 9.16
C ARG A 425 4.73 -0.72 8.16
N CYS A 426 5.57 -0.53 7.13
CA CYS A 426 5.86 -1.57 6.14
C CYS A 426 6.50 -2.81 6.76
N GLN A 427 7.53 -2.65 7.60
CA GLN A 427 8.20 -3.77 8.26
C GLN A 427 7.30 -4.48 9.27
N ALA A 428 6.46 -3.77 10.03
CA ALA A 428 5.48 -4.40 10.91
C ALA A 428 4.51 -5.30 10.12
N PHE A 429 4.08 -4.85 8.95
CA PHE A 429 3.21 -5.61 8.05
C PHE A 429 3.92 -6.80 7.39
N LEU A 430 5.17 -6.62 6.94
CA LEU A 430 5.96 -7.62 6.22
C LEU A 430 6.67 -8.63 7.13
N THR A 431 6.73 -8.39 8.43
CA THR A 431 7.17 -9.36 9.43
C THR A 431 6.01 -10.19 9.99
N ALA A 432 4.77 -9.75 9.76
CA ALA A 432 3.58 -10.53 10.10
C ALA A 432 3.36 -11.67 9.09
N GLY A 433 2.97 -12.83 9.61
CA GLY A 433 2.63 -13.99 8.80
C GLY A 433 3.82 -14.71 8.13
N GLU A 434 3.52 -15.68 7.27
CA GLU A 434 4.52 -16.55 6.65
C GLU A 434 4.67 -16.29 5.14
N PRO A 435 5.89 -16.39 4.57
CA PRO A 435 6.13 -16.15 3.13
C PRO A 435 5.31 -17.08 2.21
N ASP A 436 4.68 -16.51 1.18
CA ASP A 436 3.76 -17.24 0.29
C ASP A 436 4.13 -17.13 -1.20
N SER A 437 5.38 -17.47 -1.53
CA SER A 437 5.82 -17.66 -2.92
C SER A 437 5.14 -18.86 -3.60
N ASP A 438 4.87 -18.75 -4.90
CA ASP A 438 4.18 -19.78 -5.69
C ASP A 438 5.10 -20.95 -6.08
N PHE A 439 6.39 -20.66 -6.30
CA PHE A 439 7.38 -21.63 -6.78
C PHE A 439 8.67 -21.62 -5.96
N LEU A 440 9.37 -22.74 -5.98
CA LEU A 440 10.79 -22.81 -5.64
C LEU A 440 11.62 -22.89 -6.93
N LEU A 441 12.55 -21.96 -7.13
CA LEU A 441 13.46 -21.94 -8.26
C LEU A 441 14.80 -22.56 -7.87
N TYR A 442 15.11 -23.73 -8.42
CA TYR A 442 16.38 -24.42 -8.16
C TYR A 442 17.56 -23.56 -8.62
N PHE A 443 18.55 -23.38 -7.75
CA PHE A 443 19.79 -22.67 -8.05
C PHE A 443 20.88 -23.65 -8.55
N PRO A 444 21.17 -23.71 -9.87
CA PRO A 444 22.10 -24.67 -10.46
C PRO A 444 23.57 -24.27 -10.25
N VAL A 445 24.04 -24.29 -9.00
CA VAL A 445 25.39 -23.83 -8.62
C VAL A 445 26.50 -24.57 -9.38
N TYR A 446 26.33 -25.86 -9.66
CA TYR A 446 27.33 -26.66 -10.37
C TYR A 446 27.48 -26.29 -11.86
N ASP A 447 26.42 -25.78 -12.49
CA ASP A 447 26.53 -25.22 -13.83
C ASP A 447 27.39 -23.94 -13.80
N ILE A 448 27.23 -23.11 -12.77
CA ILE A 448 28.05 -21.92 -12.58
C ILE A 448 29.51 -22.31 -12.28
N TRP A 449 29.73 -23.26 -11.37
CA TRP A 449 31.07 -23.80 -11.07
C TRP A 449 31.68 -24.63 -12.20
N SER A 450 30.92 -25.03 -13.22
CA SER A 450 31.48 -25.62 -14.44
C SER A 450 32.19 -24.60 -15.31
N THR A 451 31.88 -23.32 -15.13
CA THR A 451 32.29 -22.30 -16.06
C THR A 451 33.78 -22.02 -15.93
N LEU A 452 34.49 -22.08 -17.06
CA LEU A 452 35.92 -21.83 -17.10
C LEU A 452 36.21 -20.36 -16.82
N THR A 453 37.11 -20.08 -15.87
CA THR A 453 37.61 -18.75 -15.47
C THR A 453 39.14 -18.69 -15.59
N ASP A 454 39.74 -17.49 -15.43
CA ASP A 454 41.21 -17.31 -15.57
C ASP A 454 41.99 -17.92 -14.39
N THR A 455 41.33 -18.04 -13.25
CA THR A 455 41.76 -18.75 -12.05
C THR A 455 40.70 -19.78 -11.68
N PRO A 456 41.03 -20.95 -11.11
CA PRO A 456 40.03 -21.88 -10.60
C PRO A 456 39.18 -21.30 -9.47
N TYR A 457 39.67 -20.27 -8.76
CA TYR A 457 38.92 -19.59 -7.70
C TYR A 457 37.71 -18.80 -8.26
N MET A 458 36.56 -18.94 -7.63
CA MET A 458 35.32 -18.28 -8.02
C MET A 458 34.58 -17.77 -6.78
N MET A 459 34.36 -16.46 -6.74
CA MET A 459 33.58 -15.75 -5.71
C MET A 459 32.19 -15.40 -6.27
N PHE A 460 31.21 -15.09 -5.42
CA PHE A 460 29.89 -14.59 -5.85
C PHE A 460 29.64 -13.15 -5.37
N ASP A 461 30.50 -12.21 -5.76
CA ASP A 461 30.35 -10.79 -5.45
C ASP A 461 29.17 -10.15 -6.19
N ILE A 462 28.51 -9.17 -5.55
CA ILE A 462 27.30 -8.51 -6.05
C ILE A 462 27.49 -7.93 -7.47
N HIS A 463 28.67 -7.34 -7.77
CA HIS A 463 29.01 -6.72 -9.06
C HIS A 463 29.19 -7.71 -10.23
N SER A 464 29.15 -9.01 -9.97
CA SER A 464 29.40 -10.05 -10.97
C SER A 464 28.24 -11.00 -11.17
N MET A 465 27.22 -10.92 -10.29
CA MET A 465 26.06 -11.80 -10.25
C MET A 465 25.39 -11.90 -11.62
N ASP A 466 25.11 -10.77 -12.27
CA ASP A 466 24.54 -10.70 -13.61
C ASP A 466 25.32 -11.47 -14.68
N ARG A 467 26.65 -11.45 -14.59
CA ARG A 467 27.52 -12.13 -15.56
C ARG A 467 27.69 -13.62 -15.23
N LYS A 468 27.61 -14.00 -13.96
CA LYS A 468 27.85 -15.38 -13.49
C LYS A 468 26.60 -16.25 -13.55
N MET A 469 25.40 -15.67 -13.42
CA MET A 469 24.14 -16.42 -13.40
C MET A 469 23.02 -15.83 -14.30
N PRO A 470 23.31 -15.50 -15.58
CA PRO A 470 22.34 -14.83 -16.45
C PRO A 470 21.05 -15.65 -16.66
N GLN A 471 21.16 -16.97 -16.81
CA GLN A 471 20.02 -17.86 -17.06
C GLN A 471 19.07 -17.96 -15.85
N VAL A 472 19.64 -18.01 -14.64
CA VAL A 472 18.87 -18.10 -13.39
C VAL A 472 18.15 -16.78 -13.12
N LYS A 473 18.82 -15.65 -13.37
CA LYS A 473 18.25 -14.31 -13.31
C LYS A 473 17.10 -14.15 -14.32
N GLU A 474 17.29 -14.61 -15.55
CA GLU A 474 16.23 -14.60 -16.58
C GLU A 474 15.01 -15.42 -16.16
N ALA A 475 15.22 -16.62 -15.59
CA ALA A 475 14.14 -17.45 -15.07
C ALA A 475 13.36 -16.76 -13.94
N MET A 476 14.04 -16.17 -12.95
CA MET A 476 13.39 -15.42 -11.88
C MET A 476 12.59 -14.24 -12.43
N ASN A 477 13.18 -13.43 -13.31
CA ASN A 477 12.50 -12.29 -13.91
C ASN A 477 11.29 -12.70 -14.76
N ALA A 478 11.36 -13.84 -15.45
CA ALA A 478 10.22 -14.39 -16.19
C ALA A 478 9.06 -14.79 -15.27
N ILE A 479 9.35 -15.39 -14.11
CA ILE A 479 8.35 -15.72 -13.08
C ILE A 479 7.69 -14.44 -12.55
N LEU A 480 8.51 -13.48 -12.12
CA LEU A 480 8.03 -12.22 -11.54
C LEU A 480 7.17 -11.42 -12.54
N SER A 481 7.63 -11.30 -13.78
CA SER A 481 6.91 -10.55 -14.83
C SER A 481 5.63 -11.23 -15.29
N ALA A 482 5.53 -12.56 -15.15
CA ALA A 482 4.32 -13.32 -15.46
C ALA A 482 3.24 -13.25 -14.36
N GLY A 483 3.50 -12.53 -13.27
CA GLY A 483 2.56 -12.32 -12.17
C GLY A 483 2.70 -13.28 -11.01
N TYR A 484 3.76 -14.10 -10.98
CA TYR A 484 4.00 -15.07 -9.91
C TYR A 484 5.16 -14.67 -9.02
N ASP A 485 5.34 -15.34 -7.90
CA ASP A 485 6.51 -15.19 -7.04
C ASP A 485 7.27 -16.51 -6.85
N ALA A 486 8.58 -16.42 -6.61
CA ALA A 486 9.42 -17.58 -6.36
C ALA A 486 10.51 -17.29 -5.32
N ASP A 487 10.88 -18.34 -4.58
CA ASP A 487 12.09 -18.36 -3.77
C ASP A 487 13.14 -19.30 -4.37
N TYR A 488 14.41 -18.89 -4.33
CA TYR A 488 15.52 -19.78 -4.68
C TYR A 488 15.66 -20.95 -3.71
N ILE A 489 16.09 -22.11 -4.23
CA ILE A 489 16.41 -23.27 -3.40
C ILE A 489 17.71 -23.97 -3.83
N SER A 490 18.55 -24.32 -2.86
CA SER A 490 19.81 -25.04 -3.07
C SER A 490 19.66 -26.56 -3.03
N ASP A 491 20.71 -27.28 -3.46
CA ASP A 491 20.85 -28.73 -3.27
C ASP A 491 20.76 -29.18 -1.81
N THR A 492 21.35 -28.42 -0.88
CA THR A 492 21.35 -28.76 0.55
C THR A 492 19.97 -28.54 1.16
N GLN A 493 19.32 -27.42 0.83
CA GLN A 493 17.96 -27.12 1.26
C GLN A 493 16.96 -28.14 0.72
N LEU A 494 17.00 -28.48 -0.57
CA LEU A 494 16.13 -29.52 -1.17
C LEU A 494 16.22 -30.88 -0.46
N ARG A 495 17.43 -31.26 -0.04
CA ARG A 495 17.69 -32.54 0.64
C ARG A 495 17.22 -32.55 2.10
N ASN A 496 17.35 -31.43 2.79
CA ASN A 496 17.20 -31.37 4.24
C ASN A 496 15.84 -30.84 4.70
N LEU A 497 15.12 -30.13 3.82
CA LEU A 497 13.85 -29.50 4.16
C LEU A 497 12.66 -30.30 3.64
N ASP A 498 11.52 -30.08 4.29
CA ASP A 498 10.25 -30.57 3.79
C ASP A 498 9.72 -29.62 2.71
N ILE A 499 9.54 -30.16 1.51
CA ILE A 499 9.21 -29.37 0.32
C ILE A 499 7.78 -29.68 -0.08
N THR A 500 6.93 -28.68 0.05
CA THR A 500 5.50 -28.76 -0.31
C THR A 500 5.17 -27.94 -1.56
N LYS A 501 6.03 -26.99 -1.93
CA LYS A 501 5.84 -26.09 -3.07
C LYS A 501 6.34 -26.71 -4.39
N PRO A 502 5.73 -26.37 -5.53
CA PRO A 502 6.24 -26.75 -6.85
C PRO A 502 7.68 -26.28 -7.07
N VAL A 503 8.52 -27.15 -7.64
CA VAL A 503 9.93 -26.85 -7.92
C VAL A 503 10.13 -26.64 -9.42
N ILE A 504 10.61 -25.46 -9.80
CA ILE A 504 11.08 -25.14 -11.14
C ILE A 504 12.58 -25.38 -11.20
N VAL A 505 12.99 -26.29 -12.08
CA VAL A 505 14.38 -26.55 -12.41
C VAL A 505 14.68 -25.85 -13.73
N PRO A 506 15.42 -24.73 -13.73
CA PRO A 506 15.80 -24.05 -14.96
C PRO A 506 16.76 -24.95 -15.77
N ASP A 507 17.05 -24.54 -17.02
CA ASP A 507 17.99 -25.26 -17.86
C ASP A 507 19.33 -25.45 -17.14
N CYS A 508 19.64 -26.70 -16.78
CA CYS A 508 20.84 -27.06 -16.05
C CYS A 508 21.37 -28.40 -16.56
N THR A 509 22.69 -28.53 -16.59
CA THR A 509 23.37 -29.69 -17.15
C THR A 509 23.86 -30.63 -16.05
N TYR A 510 24.34 -30.08 -14.93
CA TYR A 510 24.98 -30.84 -13.87
C TYR A 510 24.14 -30.87 -12.60
N MET A 511 23.88 -32.08 -12.10
CA MET A 511 23.09 -32.26 -10.88
C MET A 511 23.60 -33.46 -10.06
N PRO A 512 23.79 -33.30 -8.73
CA PRO A 512 24.12 -34.41 -7.85
C PRO A 512 23.07 -35.53 -7.90
N VAL A 513 23.50 -36.78 -7.67
CA VAL A 513 22.58 -37.93 -7.70
C VAL A 513 21.53 -37.83 -6.60
N GLU A 514 21.93 -37.28 -5.45
CA GLU A 514 21.11 -37.08 -4.26
C GLU A 514 19.99 -36.08 -4.53
N THR A 515 20.32 -34.92 -5.13
CA THR A 515 19.35 -33.92 -5.58
C THR A 515 18.39 -34.49 -6.63
N ALA A 516 18.93 -35.22 -7.61
CA ALA A 516 18.12 -35.89 -8.63
C ALA A 516 17.13 -36.91 -8.02
N ARG A 517 17.58 -37.71 -7.03
CA ARG A 517 16.70 -38.65 -6.31
C ARG A 517 15.61 -37.89 -5.57
N ARG A 518 15.97 -36.83 -4.85
CA ARG A 518 15.03 -36.02 -4.08
C ARG A 518 13.95 -35.40 -4.97
N LEU A 519 14.31 -34.84 -6.13
CA LEU A 519 13.32 -34.31 -7.08
C LEU A 519 12.37 -35.38 -7.62
N VAL A 520 12.87 -36.59 -7.87
CA VAL A 520 12.03 -37.73 -8.26
C VAL A 520 11.12 -38.16 -7.11
N GLU A 521 11.63 -38.21 -5.89
CA GLU A 521 10.85 -38.53 -4.69
C GLU A 521 9.73 -37.52 -4.45
N LEU A 522 10.01 -36.22 -4.59
CA LEU A 522 9.01 -35.15 -4.51
C LEU A 522 7.90 -35.36 -5.55
N LYS A 523 8.27 -35.67 -6.79
CA LYS A 523 7.31 -35.99 -7.84
C LYS A 523 6.49 -37.25 -7.52
N GLU A 524 7.11 -38.28 -6.96
CA GLU A 524 6.42 -39.51 -6.51
C GLU A 524 5.50 -39.24 -5.29
N GLN A 525 5.80 -38.20 -4.49
CA GLN A 525 4.97 -37.69 -3.39
C GLN A 525 3.85 -36.73 -3.85
N GLY A 526 3.81 -36.38 -5.14
CA GLY A 526 2.80 -35.52 -5.73
C GLY A 526 3.15 -34.03 -5.78
N VAL A 527 4.36 -33.64 -5.35
CA VAL A 527 4.87 -32.27 -5.50
C VAL A 527 5.29 -32.05 -6.96
N PRO A 528 4.75 -31.03 -7.66
CA PRO A 528 5.13 -30.77 -9.04
C PRO A 528 6.60 -30.39 -9.17
N VAL A 529 7.31 -31.02 -10.12
CA VAL A 529 8.69 -30.69 -10.48
C VAL A 529 8.75 -30.46 -11.99
N TYR A 530 9.10 -29.24 -12.38
CA TYR A 530 9.12 -28.78 -13.76
C TYR A 530 10.55 -28.56 -14.23
N PHE A 531 11.01 -29.36 -15.18
CA PHE A 531 12.28 -29.16 -15.86
C PHE A 531 12.05 -28.27 -17.09
N ILE A 532 12.66 -27.08 -17.12
CA ILE A 532 12.42 -26.08 -18.16
C ILE A 532 13.46 -26.22 -19.29
N GLY A 533 12.98 -26.40 -20.53
CA GLY A 533 13.83 -26.48 -21.72
C GLY A 533 14.58 -27.82 -21.87
N SER A 534 15.37 -28.21 -20.87
CA SER A 534 16.13 -29.47 -20.84
C SER A 534 16.02 -30.17 -19.48
N VAL A 535 16.52 -31.40 -19.39
CA VAL A 535 16.70 -32.13 -18.12
C VAL A 535 18.19 -32.32 -17.88
N PRO A 536 18.66 -32.34 -16.62
CA PRO A 536 20.09 -32.49 -16.36
C PRO A 536 20.63 -33.82 -16.88
N GLU A 537 21.81 -33.76 -17.49
CA GLU A 537 22.36 -34.84 -18.31
C GLU A 537 23.47 -35.63 -17.59
N ASP A 538 24.16 -35.00 -16.64
CA ASP A 538 25.34 -35.57 -15.99
C ASP A 538 25.50 -35.13 -14.53
N VAL A 539 26.41 -35.80 -13.81
CA VAL A 539 26.77 -35.45 -12.42
C VAL A 539 27.94 -34.47 -12.40
N PRO A 540 28.03 -33.57 -11.40
CA PRO A 540 29.18 -32.69 -11.21
C PRO A 540 30.39 -33.46 -10.65
N GLY A 541 31.59 -32.92 -10.83
CA GLY A 541 32.79 -33.43 -10.17
C GLY A 541 33.42 -34.68 -10.79
N LEU A 542 34.56 -35.10 -10.24
CA LEU A 542 35.37 -36.24 -10.68
C LEU A 542 35.27 -37.43 -9.71
N TYR A 543 34.97 -37.17 -8.43
CA TYR A 543 34.87 -38.23 -7.42
C TYR A 543 33.86 -39.32 -7.79
N ASN A 544 34.26 -40.59 -7.74
CA ASN A 544 33.40 -41.75 -8.06
C ASN A 544 32.56 -41.58 -9.35
N LEU A 545 33.09 -40.89 -10.35
CA LEU A 545 32.34 -40.39 -11.50
C LEU A 545 31.58 -41.50 -12.25
N ALA A 546 32.23 -42.62 -12.54
CA ALA A 546 31.62 -43.72 -13.29
C ALA A 546 30.42 -44.33 -12.55
N GLU A 547 30.49 -44.42 -11.23
CA GLU A 547 29.41 -44.91 -10.38
C GLU A 547 28.28 -43.88 -10.26
N ARG A 548 28.60 -42.63 -9.91
CA ARG A 548 27.59 -41.56 -9.79
C ARG A 548 26.85 -41.36 -11.11
N ARG A 549 27.53 -41.38 -12.27
CA ARG A 549 26.90 -41.36 -13.61
C ARG A 549 25.94 -42.52 -13.83
N ARG A 550 26.34 -43.73 -13.44
CA ARG A 550 25.51 -44.93 -13.60
C ARG A 550 24.25 -44.81 -12.76
N GLU A 551 24.35 -44.34 -11.52
CA GLU A 551 23.19 -44.14 -10.65
C GLU A 551 22.32 -42.96 -11.12
N PHE A 552 22.92 -41.83 -11.50
CA PHE A 552 22.22 -40.68 -12.07
C PHE A 552 21.38 -41.08 -13.29
N ARG A 553 21.96 -41.81 -14.25
CA ARG A 553 21.22 -42.28 -15.43
C ARG A 553 20.03 -43.19 -15.10
N LYS A 554 20.04 -43.90 -13.96
CA LYS A 554 18.86 -44.67 -13.53
C LYS A 554 17.76 -43.74 -13.03
N VAL A 555 18.13 -42.72 -12.27
CA VAL A 555 17.20 -41.72 -11.69
C VAL A 555 16.65 -40.80 -12.77
N ALA A 556 17.50 -40.26 -13.63
CA ALA A 556 17.15 -39.29 -14.68
C ALA A 556 16.10 -39.81 -15.68
N ARG A 557 16.00 -41.14 -15.87
CA ARG A 557 14.92 -41.77 -16.66
C ARG A 557 13.52 -41.47 -16.12
N LYS A 558 13.40 -41.07 -14.85
CA LYS A 558 12.14 -40.73 -14.18
C LYS A 558 11.80 -39.23 -14.23
N PHE A 559 12.71 -38.36 -14.68
CA PHE A 559 12.44 -36.91 -14.78
C PHE A 559 11.23 -36.60 -15.67
N GLY A 560 11.05 -37.36 -16.74
CA GLY A 560 10.02 -37.11 -17.74
C GLY A 560 10.57 -36.22 -18.86
N LYS A 561 9.68 -35.55 -19.59
CA LYS A 561 10.06 -34.60 -20.65
C LYS A 561 10.16 -33.19 -20.07
N PRO A 562 11.10 -32.35 -20.54
CA PRO A 562 11.09 -30.95 -20.20
C PRO A 562 9.83 -30.26 -20.73
N VAL A 563 9.45 -29.16 -20.09
CA VAL A 563 8.26 -28.36 -20.39
C VAL A 563 8.64 -26.89 -20.60
N SER A 564 7.68 -26.08 -21.03
CA SER A 564 7.86 -24.64 -21.11
C SER A 564 7.54 -23.97 -19.77
N MET A 565 7.97 -22.71 -19.60
CA MET A 565 7.67 -21.96 -18.38
C MET A 565 6.16 -21.75 -18.20
N GLU A 566 5.43 -21.52 -19.30
CA GLU A 566 3.96 -21.36 -19.29
C GLU A 566 3.25 -22.63 -18.81
N THR A 567 3.86 -23.80 -19.05
CA THR A 567 3.33 -25.06 -18.54
C THR A 567 3.53 -25.18 -17.03
N ALA A 568 4.65 -24.69 -16.49
CA ALA A 568 4.88 -24.67 -15.04
C ALA A 568 3.90 -23.76 -14.30
N PHE A 569 3.49 -22.66 -14.96
CA PHE A 569 2.48 -21.74 -14.47
C PHE A 569 1.05 -22.29 -14.53
N ALA A 570 0.81 -23.36 -15.30
CA ALA A 570 -0.52 -23.91 -15.48
C ALA A 570 -1.09 -24.42 -14.14
N GLY A 571 -2.17 -23.79 -13.69
CA GLY A 571 -2.85 -24.14 -12.44
C GLY A 571 -2.53 -23.23 -11.25
N VAL A 572 -1.56 -22.31 -11.39
CA VAL A 572 -1.33 -21.21 -10.44
C VAL A 572 -2.02 -19.96 -10.97
N LYS A 573 -2.55 -19.13 -10.07
CA LYS A 573 -3.25 -17.89 -10.43
C LYS A 573 -2.28 -16.71 -10.32
N PRO A 574 -2.05 -15.94 -11.39
CA PRO A 574 -1.12 -14.81 -11.36
C PRO A 574 -1.75 -13.59 -10.68
N GLU A 575 -0.91 -12.78 -10.05
CA GLU A 575 -1.24 -11.44 -9.60
C GLU A 575 -1.32 -10.49 -10.82
N GLU A 576 -2.49 -9.89 -11.09
CA GLU A 576 -2.67 -8.99 -12.23
C GLU A 576 -1.93 -7.65 -12.04
N PHE A 577 -1.73 -7.21 -10.80
CA PHE A 577 -0.93 -6.03 -10.48
C PHE A 577 0.50 -6.12 -11.04
N LYS A 578 1.10 -7.32 -11.01
CA LYS A 578 2.44 -7.56 -11.55
C LYS A 578 2.41 -7.74 -13.06
N SER A 579 1.52 -8.62 -13.55
CA SER A 579 1.52 -9.07 -14.95
C SER A 579 0.87 -8.11 -15.95
N LYS A 580 -0.11 -7.29 -15.52
CA LYS A 580 -0.82 -6.33 -16.38
C LYS A 580 -0.45 -4.89 -16.07
N GLU A 581 -0.43 -4.52 -14.79
CA GLU A 581 -0.17 -3.13 -14.38
C GLU A 581 1.33 -2.81 -14.28
N GLY A 582 2.19 -3.83 -14.30
CA GLY A 582 3.64 -3.67 -14.28
C GLY A 582 4.22 -3.24 -12.93
N GLY A 583 3.43 -3.31 -11.85
CA GLY A 583 3.84 -3.03 -10.48
C GLY A 583 4.68 -4.16 -9.86
N VAL A 584 5.24 -3.90 -8.68
CA VAL A 584 5.96 -4.90 -7.87
C VAL A 584 5.14 -5.26 -6.64
N MET A 585 5.14 -6.54 -6.27
CA MET A 585 4.33 -7.04 -5.16
C MET A 585 4.93 -8.31 -4.55
N ILE A 586 4.78 -8.44 -3.24
CA ILE A 586 5.04 -9.66 -2.45
C ILE A 586 3.82 -10.02 -1.61
N ARG A 587 3.63 -11.33 -1.38
CA ARG A 587 2.52 -11.90 -0.61
C ARG A 587 3.02 -12.76 0.55
N ARG A 588 2.32 -12.69 1.67
CA ARG A 588 2.50 -13.52 2.87
C ARG A 588 1.13 -14.03 3.32
N THR A 589 1.04 -15.23 3.88
CA THR A 589 -0.19 -15.64 4.59
C THR A 589 -0.33 -14.86 5.89
N ASN A 590 -1.55 -14.62 6.38
CA ASN A 590 -1.78 -13.91 7.64
C ASN A 590 -2.51 -14.76 8.69
N GLU A 591 -2.55 -14.27 9.92
CA GLU A 591 -3.14 -14.95 11.09
C GLU A 591 -4.65 -15.16 11.00
N CYS A 592 -5.33 -14.42 10.11
CA CYS A 592 -6.77 -14.54 9.86
C CYS A 592 -7.11 -15.64 8.83
N GLY A 593 -6.11 -16.32 8.25
CA GLY A 593 -6.30 -17.30 7.19
C GLY A 593 -6.45 -16.70 5.79
N GLY A 594 -6.16 -15.41 5.63
CA GLY A 594 -6.01 -14.74 4.33
C GLY A 594 -4.54 -14.39 4.07
N TRP A 595 -4.30 -13.25 3.43
CA TRP A 595 -2.96 -12.82 3.00
C TRP A 595 -2.67 -11.35 3.29
N ASN A 596 -1.40 -11.07 3.55
CA ASN A 596 -0.80 -9.75 3.62
C ASN A 596 -0.03 -9.50 2.31
N TYR A 597 -0.25 -8.35 1.67
CA TYR A 597 0.48 -7.92 0.48
C TYR A 597 1.14 -6.58 0.72
N PHE A 598 2.30 -6.40 0.11
CA PHE A 598 2.87 -5.08 -0.17
C PHE A 598 2.91 -4.91 -1.69
N ALA A 599 2.37 -3.80 -2.19
CA ALA A 599 2.29 -3.49 -3.61
C ALA A 599 2.79 -2.07 -3.87
N ALA A 600 3.65 -1.88 -4.87
CA ALA A 600 4.19 -0.56 -5.23
C ALA A 600 4.23 -0.35 -6.75
N MET A 601 3.88 0.86 -7.19
CA MET A 601 3.91 1.25 -8.61
C MET A 601 5.18 2.03 -8.93
N LEU A 602 6.24 1.31 -9.33
CA LEU A 602 7.58 1.88 -9.57
C LEU A 602 7.80 2.36 -11.02
N LYS A 603 6.72 2.61 -11.77
CA LYS A 603 6.71 3.01 -13.18
C LYS A 603 5.65 4.08 -13.43
N ASP A 604 5.71 4.72 -14.59
CA ASP A 604 4.74 5.69 -15.09
C ASP A 604 3.48 4.97 -15.57
N ASN A 605 2.75 4.40 -14.61
CA ASN A 605 1.43 3.83 -14.81
C ASN A 605 0.53 4.21 -13.63
N GLU A 606 -0.68 4.63 -13.92
CA GLU A 606 -1.71 4.89 -12.91
C GLU A 606 -2.68 3.71 -12.90
N VAL A 607 -2.94 3.18 -11.71
CA VAL A 607 -3.93 2.12 -11.51
C VAL A 607 -5.14 2.76 -10.89
N ASP A 608 -6.25 2.78 -11.61
CA ASP A 608 -7.54 3.19 -11.09
C ASP A 608 -8.61 2.21 -11.57
N GLY A 609 -8.63 1.01 -10.97
CA GLY A 609 -9.62 0.00 -11.34
C GLY A 609 -9.57 -1.28 -10.52
N TRP A 610 -10.28 -2.29 -11.02
CA TRP A 610 -10.33 -3.63 -10.45
C TRP A 610 -9.07 -4.40 -10.80
N VAL A 611 -8.35 -4.88 -9.79
CA VAL A 611 -7.14 -5.66 -9.93
C VAL A 611 -7.35 -7.03 -9.30
N LYS A 612 -7.16 -8.08 -10.10
CA LYS A 612 -7.32 -9.46 -9.62
C LYS A 612 -6.09 -9.92 -8.84
N LEU A 613 -6.35 -10.46 -7.65
CA LEU A 613 -5.36 -11.14 -6.83
C LEU A 613 -5.23 -12.61 -7.24
N GLY A 614 -4.07 -13.21 -6.98
CA GLY A 614 -3.80 -14.63 -7.20
C GLY A 614 -4.51 -15.56 -6.20
N THR A 615 -5.32 -15.02 -5.28
CA THR A 615 -5.94 -15.75 -4.18
C THR A 615 -7.43 -15.36 -4.02
N PRO A 616 -8.25 -16.24 -3.41
CA PRO A 616 -9.61 -15.89 -3.02
C PRO A 616 -9.61 -15.00 -1.77
N ALA A 617 -10.64 -14.17 -1.63
CA ALA A 617 -10.93 -13.44 -0.39
C ALA A 617 -12.42 -13.10 -0.34
N VAL A 618 -12.98 -13.01 0.87
CA VAL A 618 -14.35 -12.54 1.09
C VAL A 618 -14.35 -11.03 1.31
N SER A 619 -13.36 -10.52 2.04
CA SER A 619 -13.18 -9.09 2.26
C SER A 619 -11.68 -8.73 2.30
N ALA A 620 -11.38 -7.44 2.19
CA ALA A 620 -10.01 -6.93 2.25
C ALA A 620 -9.96 -5.54 2.91
N MET A 621 -8.82 -5.22 3.54
CA MET A 621 -8.45 -3.90 4.04
C MET A 621 -7.28 -3.36 3.21
N LEU A 622 -7.31 -2.07 2.91
CA LEU A 622 -6.17 -1.30 2.40
C LEU A 622 -5.57 -0.48 3.55
N TYR A 623 -4.25 -0.35 3.56
CA TYR A 623 -3.52 0.48 4.51
C TYR A 623 -2.45 1.30 3.79
N ASP A 624 -2.49 2.62 3.96
CA ASP A 624 -1.47 3.52 3.44
C ASP A 624 -0.40 3.76 4.50
N ALA A 625 0.81 3.26 4.25
CA ALA A 625 1.94 3.40 5.16
C ALA A 625 2.48 4.85 5.24
N MET A 626 2.20 5.71 4.26
CA MET A 626 2.62 7.12 4.28
C MET A 626 1.78 7.91 5.30
N THR A 627 0.46 7.81 5.21
CA THR A 627 -0.48 8.57 6.05
C THR A 627 -0.82 7.84 7.36
N GLY A 628 -0.92 6.52 7.32
CA GLY A 628 -1.45 5.69 8.41
C GLY A 628 -2.96 5.43 8.30
N GLU A 629 -3.61 5.89 7.23
CA GLU A 629 -5.01 5.60 6.97
C GLU A 629 -5.22 4.12 6.61
N SER A 630 -6.40 3.60 6.94
CA SER A 630 -6.81 2.23 6.65
C SER A 630 -8.31 2.16 6.44
N GLY A 631 -8.78 1.26 5.58
CA GLY A 631 -10.19 1.10 5.29
C GLY A 631 -10.49 -0.15 4.48
N LYS A 632 -11.74 -0.60 4.53
CA LYS A 632 -12.24 -1.79 3.83
C LYS A 632 -12.27 -1.53 2.33
N ALA A 633 -11.54 -2.34 1.58
CA ALA A 633 -11.49 -2.26 0.13
C ALA A 633 -12.84 -2.67 -0.48
N GLN A 634 -13.19 -2.08 -1.61
CA GLN A 634 -14.20 -2.69 -2.48
C GLN A 634 -13.63 -3.98 -3.09
N LEU A 635 -14.42 -5.06 -3.03
CA LEU A 635 -14.02 -6.39 -3.48
C LEU A 635 -15.18 -7.04 -4.24
N ARG A 636 -14.85 -7.73 -5.33
CA ARG A 636 -15.77 -8.65 -6.03
C ARG A 636 -15.08 -9.97 -6.33
N THR A 637 -15.87 -11.01 -6.59
CA THR A 637 -15.33 -12.34 -6.93
C THR A 637 -15.22 -12.50 -8.44
N ALA A 638 -14.02 -12.78 -8.94
CA ALA A 638 -13.81 -13.08 -10.35
C ALA A 638 -14.45 -14.44 -10.73
N THR A 639 -14.69 -14.65 -12.02
CA THR A 639 -15.31 -15.89 -12.55
C THR A 639 -14.56 -17.18 -12.19
N ASP A 640 -13.27 -17.09 -11.86
CA ASP A 640 -12.43 -18.22 -11.48
C ASP A 640 -12.25 -18.38 -9.96
N GLY A 641 -13.00 -17.62 -9.16
CA GLY A 641 -13.03 -17.68 -7.70
C GLY A 641 -11.98 -16.81 -6.99
N CYS A 642 -11.10 -16.13 -7.72
CA CYS A 642 -10.14 -15.20 -7.13
C CYS A 642 -10.83 -13.89 -6.72
N ALA A 643 -10.24 -13.16 -5.78
CA ALA A 643 -10.69 -11.81 -5.46
C ALA A 643 -10.23 -10.80 -6.52
N GLU A 644 -11.11 -9.88 -6.89
CA GLU A 644 -10.76 -8.63 -7.57
C GLU A 644 -10.99 -7.48 -6.60
N ILE A 645 -9.94 -6.74 -6.29
CA ILE A 645 -10.00 -5.59 -5.38
C ILE A 645 -9.90 -4.30 -6.19
N ARG A 646 -10.62 -3.26 -5.76
CA ARG A 646 -10.46 -1.92 -6.33
C ARG A 646 -9.19 -1.29 -5.77
N LEU A 647 -8.25 -0.94 -6.63
CA LEU A 647 -7.03 -0.21 -6.29
C LEU A 647 -7.00 1.14 -7.01
N GLN A 648 -6.49 2.15 -6.30
CA GLN A 648 -6.22 3.49 -6.83
C GLN A 648 -4.80 3.87 -6.40
N LEU A 649 -3.85 3.88 -7.34
CA LEU A 649 -2.43 4.14 -7.09
C LEU A 649 -1.82 4.95 -8.23
N LEU A 650 -1.17 6.05 -7.87
CA LEU A 650 -0.35 6.85 -8.77
C LEU A 650 1.08 6.31 -8.88
N PRO A 651 1.83 6.67 -9.94
CA PRO A 651 3.26 6.40 -10.03
C PRO A 651 4.02 6.85 -8.77
N GLY A 652 4.79 5.95 -8.15
CA GLY A 652 5.55 6.18 -6.93
C GLY A 652 4.84 5.80 -5.62
N GLU A 653 3.53 5.52 -5.68
CA GLU A 653 2.75 5.10 -4.51
C GLU A 653 2.87 3.60 -4.22
N SER A 654 2.56 3.26 -2.98
CA SER A 654 2.61 1.91 -2.44
C SER A 654 1.48 1.71 -1.43
N ILE A 655 0.88 0.52 -1.40
CA ILE A 655 -0.21 0.17 -0.49
C ILE A 655 0.03 -1.21 0.13
N LEU A 656 -0.44 -1.36 1.37
CA LEU A 656 -0.51 -2.64 2.05
C LEU A 656 -1.94 -3.18 1.97
N ILE A 657 -2.10 -4.47 1.73
CA ILE A 657 -3.41 -5.11 1.58
C ILE A 657 -3.48 -6.28 2.55
N LYS A 658 -4.55 -6.36 3.36
CA LYS A 658 -4.86 -7.53 4.20
C LYS A 658 -6.16 -8.14 3.73
N THR A 659 -6.15 -9.40 3.31
CA THR A 659 -7.35 -10.13 2.91
C THR A 659 -7.83 -11.06 4.00
N PHE A 660 -9.13 -11.35 4.00
CA PHE A 660 -9.80 -12.15 5.01
C PHE A 660 -10.70 -13.20 4.35
N PRO A 661 -10.80 -14.42 4.94
CA PRO A 661 -11.67 -15.48 4.44
C PRO A 661 -13.14 -15.29 4.84
N GLU A 662 -13.45 -14.26 5.63
CA GLU A 662 -14.77 -13.93 6.12
C GLU A 662 -15.06 -12.44 5.91
N GLU A 663 -16.32 -12.06 6.12
CA GLU A 663 -16.73 -10.66 6.08
C GLU A 663 -16.20 -9.91 7.31
N ILE A 664 -15.73 -8.68 7.11
CA ILE A 664 -15.25 -7.80 8.19
C ILE A 664 -16.13 -6.56 8.34
N ASP A 665 -16.21 -6.09 9.58
CA ASP A 665 -16.83 -4.80 9.94
C ASP A 665 -15.73 -3.76 10.14
N ALA A 666 -15.57 -2.88 9.15
CA ALA A 666 -14.60 -1.78 9.15
C ALA A 666 -15.08 -0.66 8.21
N PRO A 667 -14.72 0.61 8.48
CA PRO A 667 -15.04 1.72 7.59
C PRO A 667 -14.47 1.52 6.18
N ALA A 668 -15.20 1.89 5.15
CA ALA A 668 -14.79 1.79 3.75
C ALA A 668 -13.52 2.62 3.48
N TRP A 669 -12.73 2.10 2.56
CA TRP A 669 -11.64 2.85 1.95
C TRP A 669 -12.19 4.03 1.14
N LYS A 670 -11.53 5.19 1.26
CA LYS A 670 -11.90 6.42 0.57
C LYS A 670 -11.25 6.44 -0.82
N TYR A 671 -11.97 5.97 -1.83
CA TYR A 671 -11.56 6.11 -3.23
C TYR A 671 -11.84 7.53 -3.71
N VAL A 672 -10.84 8.20 -4.26
CA VAL A 672 -10.84 9.64 -4.52
C VAL A 672 -11.18 9.91 -5.98
N ALA A 673 -12.14 10.79 -6.23
CA ALA A 673 -12.41 11.35 -7.56
C ALA A 673 -12.20 12.87 -7.54
N VAL A 674 -11.37 13.37 -8.47
CA VAL A 674 -11.17 14.82 -8.65
C VAL A 674 -12.41 15.44 -9.27
N VAL A 675 -12.91 16.51 -8.65
CA VAL A 675 -14.10 17.22 -9.10
C VAL A 675 -13.95 18.73 -8.94
N GLY A 676 -14.85 19.49 -9.56
CA GLY A 676 -14.82 20.96 -9.48
C GLY A 676 -13.61 21.58 -10.19
N ASP A 677 -13.44 22.88 -9.98
CA ASP A 677 -12.30 23.61 -10.53
C ASP A 677 -11.09 23.47 -9.61
N VAL A 678 -9.95 23.09 -10.18
CA VAL A 678 -8.65 23.12 -9.48
C VAL A 678 -8.32 24.58 -9.14
N ILE A 679 -8.07 24.85 -7.86
CA ILE A 679 -7.82 26.20 -7.36
C ILE A 679 -6.31 26.39 -7.22
N PRO A 680 -5.67 27.17 -8.10
CA PRO A 680 -4.25 27.40 -7.97
C PRO A 680 -3.96 28.40 -6.85
N VAL A 681 -2.95 28.11 -6.03
CA VAL A 681 -2.48 28.99 -4.95
C VAL A 681 -1.55 30.05 -5.56
N ASN A 682 -2.13 30.97 -6.33
CA ASN A 682 -1.40 31.94 -7.16
C ASN A 682 -1.39 33.38 -6.61
N SER A 683 -1.67 33.58 -5.32
CA SER A 683 -1.74 34.92 -4.73
C SER A 683 -0.62 35.19 -3.70
N ALA A 684 0.25 36.16 -4.03
CA ALA A 684 1.20 36.83 -3.15
C ALA A 684 1.93 35.94 -2.13
N TRP A 685 2.68 34.94 -2.61
CA TRP A 685 3.58 34.14 -1.78
C TRP A 685 4.58 35.04 -1.04
N ASN A 686 4.68 34.85 0.27
CA ASN A 686 5.75 35.37 1.10
C ASN A 686 6.75 34.25 1.39
N ILE A 687 8.00 34.43 0.96
CA ILE A 687 9.08 33.48 1.17
C ILE A 687 10.04 34.05 2.21
N SER A 688 10.31 33.29 3.27
CA SER A 688 11.34 33.61 4.27
C SER A 688 12.21 32.39 4.53
N PHE A 689 13.41 32.60 5.09
CA PHE A 689 14.39 31.52 5.28
C PHE A 689 14.73 31.36 6.77
N PRO A 690 13.83 30.79 7.58
CA PRO A 690 13.99 30.68 9.03
C PRO A 690 15.25 29.90 9.45
N GLU A 691 15.66 28.93 8.64
CA GLU A 691 16.88 28.16 8.83
C GLU A 691 17.65 28.20 7.52
N SER A 692 18.76 28.93 7.46
CA SER A 692 19.51 29.12 6.22
C SER A 692 20.98 29.39 6.48
N ASP A 693 21.84 28.74 5.70
CA ASP A 693 23.26 29.09 5.61
C ASP A 693 23.74 29.13 4.14
N PRO A 694 24.20 30.31 3.65
CA PRO A 694 24.29 31.58 4.37
C PRO A 694 22.89 32.15 4.71
N ALA A 695 22.81 32.92 5.79
CA ALA A 695 21.54 33.50 6.26
C ALA A 695 20.92 34.44 5.21
N ILE A 696 19.64 34.27 4.93
CA ILE A 696 18.87 35.12 4.00
C ILE A 696 17.84 35.92 4.82
N PRO A 697 18.06 37.24 5.02
CA PRO A 697 17.21 38.02 5.90
C PRO A 697 15.95 38.54 5.20
N GLY A 698 14.84 38.56 5.95
CA GLY A 698 13.61 39.24 5.54
C GLY A 698 12.62 38.35 4.79
N ASN A 699 11.69 39.01 4.11
CA ASN A 699 10.55 38.43 3.41
C ASN A 699 10.65 38.75 1.92
N HIS A 700 10.44 37.76 1.07
CA HIS A 700 10.54 37.88 -0.39
C HIS A 700 9.20 37.52 -1.03
N PHE A 701 8.60 38.48 -1.72
CA PHE A 701 7.24 38.33 -2.25
C PHE A 701 7.24 37.97 -3.73
N THR A 702 6.43 36.98 -4.11
CA THR A 702 6.21 36.60 -5.52
C THR A 702 4.75 36.22 -5.77
N ASN A 703 4.26 36.44 -6.99
CA ASN A 703 2.93 35.98 -7.40
C ASN A 703 2.95 34.55 -7.94
N LYS A 704 4.12 34.01 -8.24
CA LYS A 704 4.30 32.64 -8.73
C LYS A 704 5.51 32.03 -8.07
N VAL A 705 5.34 30.86 -7.46
CA VAL A 705 6.45 30.06 -6.94
C VAL A 705 7.37 29.64 -8.07
N THR A 706 8.66 29.70 -7.78
CA THR A 706 9.72 29.23 -8.66
C THR A 706 10.85 28.73 -7.78
N ASP A 707 11.69 27.88 -8.35
CA ASP A 707 12.97 27.47 -7.80
C ASP A 707 13.67 28.65 -7.12
N TRP A 708 13.87 28.57 -5.80
CA TRP A 708 14.35 29.71 -5.02
C TRP A 708 15.75 30.16 -5.46
N THR A 709 16.49 29.30 -6.15
CA THR A 709 17.84 29.62 -6.64
C THR A 709 17.81 30.60 -7.81
N LYS A 710 16.63 30.82 -8.40
CA LYS A 710 16.37 31.78 -9.46
C LYS A 710 15.87 33.13 -8.93
N LEU A 711 15.65 33.26 -7.62
CA LEU A 711 15.35 34.54 -6.99
C LEU A 711 16.55 35.50 -7.16
N ASP A 712 16.27 36.80 -7.17
CA ASP A 712 17.30 37.85 -7.22
C ASP A 712 17.95 38.04 -5.82
N ILE A 713 18.43 36.93 -5.26
CA ILE A 713 19.05 36.80 -3.95
C ILE A 713 20.31 35.94 -4.15
N PRO A 714 21.52 36.53 -4.20
CA PRO A 714 22.76 35.78 -4.45
C PRO A 714 22.97 34.61 -3.49
N GLU A 715 22.64 34.81 -2.21
CA GLU A 715 22.74 33.81 -1.14
C GLU A 715 21.87 32.57 -1.39
N ALA A 716 20.69 32.73 -2.01
CA ALA A 716 19.77 31.61 -2.30
C ALA A 716 20.36 30.56 -3.26
N LYS A 717 21.31 30.96 -4.12
CA LYS A 717 21.98 30.07 -5.10
C LYS A 717 23.00 29.12 -4.48
N ILE A 718 23.46 29.43 -3.28
CA ILE A 718 24.50 28.70 -2.54
C ILE A 718 23.98 28.22 -1.18
N ASN A 719 22.67 28.33 -0.96
CA ASN A 719 22.05 28.08 0.31
C ASN A 719 21.80 26.59 0.54
N HIS A 720 21.93 26.18 1.80
CA HIS A 720 21.23 25.02 2.32
C HIS A 720 20.37 25.43 3.52
N GLY A 721 19.20 24.83 3.66
CA GLY A 721 18.29 25.11 4.77
C GLY A 721 16.83 24.84 4.45
N THR A 722 15.96 25.50 5.22
CA THR A 722 14.50 25.45 5.08
C THR A 722 13.97 26.86 4.77
N ALA A 723 13.21 27.00 3.69
CA ALA A 723 12.38 28.20 3.46
C ALA A 723 10.92 27.95 3.82
N LEU A 724 10.30 28.95 4.44
CA LEU A 724 8.87 29.02 4.67
C LEU A 724 8.22 29.79 3.51
N TYR A 725 7.32 29.11 2.81
CA TYR A 725 6.42 29.67 1.82
C TYR A 725 5.05 29.87 2.44
N SER A 726 4.62 31.12 2.59
CA SER A 726 3.30 31.47 3.11
C SER A 726 2.42 32.05 2.01
N SER A 727 1.22 31.53 1.85
CA SER A 727 0.18 32.09 0.99
C SER A 727 -1.20 31.89 1.60
N ALA A 728 -2.24 32.29 0.88
CA ALA A 728 -3.61 32.06 1.28
C ALA A 728 -4.47 31.70 0.07
N VAL A 729 -5.48 30.88 0.33
CA VAL A 729 -6.50 30.50 -0.64
C VAL A 729 -7.88 30.78 -0.06
N ALA A 730 -8.78 31.32 -0.89
CA ALA A 730 -10.17 31.52 -0.50
C ALA A 730 -10.98 30.29 -0.89
N ILE A 731 -11.59 29.62 0.09
CA ILE A 731 -12.50 28.50 -0.11
C ILE A 731 -13.88 28.97 0.38
N THR A 732 -14.86 29.04 -0.53
CA THR A 732 -16.20 29.54 -0.20
C THR A 732 -16.85 28.68 0.89
N ASP A 733 -16.88 27.36 0.67
CA ASP A 733 -17.36 26.38 1.64
C ASP A 733 -16.52 25.09 1.52
N PRO A 734 -15.65 24.77 2.50
CA PRO A 734 -14.90 23.52 2.50
C PRO A 734 -15.79 22.28 2.50
N LYS A 735 -17.04 22.39 2.97
CA LYS A 735 -18.01 21.29 2.99
C LYS A 735 -18.74 21.10 1.66
N GLU A 736 -18.36 21.83 0.62
CA GLU A 736 -18.88 21.62 -0.73
C GLU A 736 -18.47 20.25 -1.29
N TYR A 737 -17.27 19.79 -0.93
CA TYR A 737 -16.67 18.52 -1.36
C TYR A 737 -16.40 17.61 -0.16
N ASP A 738 -16.08 16.33 -0.41
CA ASP A 738 -15.79 15.40 0.69
C ASP A 738 -14.43 15.69 1.32
N ASP A 739 -13.47 16.11 0.50
CA ASP A 739 -12.12 16.48 0.94
C ASP A 739 -11.45 17.40 -0.10
N TRP A 740 -10.24 17.82 0.22
CA TRP A 740 -9.41 18.69 -0.59
C TRP A 740 -7.95 18.22 -0.52
N ILE A 741 -7.29 18.09 -1.67
CA ILE A 741 -5.89 17.70 -1.75
C ILE A 741 -5.04 18.93 -2.06
N LEU A 742 -3.99 19.16 -1.27
CA LEU A 742 -2.92 20.09 -1.61
C LEU A 742 -1.88 19.37 -2.46
N ASP A 743 -1.79 19.73 -3.74
CA ASP A 743 -0.76 19.28 -4.67
C ASP A 743 0.35 20.34 -4.73
N LEU A 744 1.53 20.02 -4.22
CA LEU A 744 2.69 20.91 -4.21
C LEU A 744 3.47 20.88 -5.53
N GLY A 745 3.16 19.95 -6.43
CA GLY A 745 3.87 19.70 -7.67
C GLY A 745 5.34 19.31 -7.46
N ASP A 746 6.27 20.06 -8.04
CA ASP A 746 7.72 19.81 -7.99
C ASP A 746 8.36 20.45 -6.74
N VAL A 747 8.63 19.62 -5.74
CA VAL A 747 9.27 20.01 -4.46
C VAL A 747 10.73 19.60 -4.46
N ARG A 748 11.62 20.54 -4.09
CA ARG A 748 13.07 20.34 -3.99
C ARG A 748 13.58 20.64 -2.58
N GLU A 749 13.54 19.69 -1.65
CA GLU A 749 13.25 18.25 -1.87
C GLU A 749 12.22 17.61 -0.92
N SER A 750 11.86 18.26 0.19
CA SER A 750 10.76 17.80 1.06
C SER A 750 10.08 18.98 1.75
N ALA A 751 8.83 18.81 2.17
CA ALA A 751 7.99 19.90 2.64
C ALA A 751 7.16 19.51 3.87
N ARG A 752 7.18 20.32 4.93
CA ARG A 752 6.21 20.26 6.03
C ARG A 752 5.09 21.25 5.79
N VAL A 753 3.85 20.79 5.85
CA VAL A 753 2.66 21.56 5.47
C VAL A 753 1.86 21.93 6.71
N PHE A 754 1.46 23.20 6.78
CA PHE A 754 0.56 23.73 7.80
C PHE A 754 -0.60 24.45 7.12
N ILE A 755 -1.81 24.20 7.61
CA ILE A 755 -3.03 24.88 7.18
C ILE A 755 -3.62 25.56 8.40
N ASN A 756 -3.88 26.87 8.32
CA ASN A 756 -4.42 27.65 9.45
C ASN A 756 -3.63 27.50 10.76
N CYS A 757 -2.30 27.38 10.67
CA CYS A 757 -1.36 27.15 11.79
C CYS A 757 -1.40 25.76 12.44
N GLU A 758 -2.12 24.80 11.85
CA GLU A 758 -2.13 23.39 12.27
C GLU A 758 -1.26 22.56 11.32
N GLU A 759 -0.40 21.69 11.86
CA GLU A 759 0.47 20.82 11.08
C GLU A 759 -0.35 19.70 10.44
N VAL A 760 -0.28 19.58 9.11
CA VAL A 760 -0.95 18.52 8.35
C VAL A 760 -0.03 17.30 8.24
N GLY A 761 1.25 17.52 7.91
CA GLY A 761 2.25 16.46 7.78
C GLY A 761 3.44 16.83 6.91
N THR A 762 4.32 15.85 6.70
CA THR A 762 5.54 15.97 5.88
C THR A 762 5.37 15.24 4.55
N VAL A 763 5.54 15.95 3.44
CA VAL A 763 5.51 15.42 2.08
C VAL A 763 6.95 15.31 1.56
N TRP A 764 7.41 14.09 1.31
CA TRP A 764 8.84 13.79 1.07
C TRP A 764 9.10 12.82 -0.09
N ALA A 765 8.05 12.31 -0.73
CA ALA A 765 8.10 11.43 -1.89
C ALA A 765 7.11 11.88 -2.96
N VAL A 766 7.31 11.41 -4.19
CA VAL A 766 6.39 11.66 -5.30
C VAL A 766 5.20 10.69 -5.26
N PRO A 767 3.99 11.12 -5.65
CA PRO A 767 3.60 12.51 -5.91
C PRO A 767 3.54 13.34 -4.62
N PHE A 768 3.92 14.63 -4.68
CA PHE A 768 3.96 15.51 -3.50
C PHE A 768 2.57 16.06 -3.15
N ARG A 769 1.69 15.19 -2.63
CA ARG A 769 0.30 15.48 -2.30
C ARG A 769 -0.02 15.18 -0.84
N ILE A 770 -0.98 15.91 -0.28
CA ILE A 770 -1.51 15.65 1.07
C ILE A 770 -2.98 16.11 1.18
N SER A 771 -3.81 15.35 1.89
CA SER A 771 -5.18 15.76 2.22
C SER A 771 -5.19 16.91 3.22
N ILE A 772 -6.05 17.90 3.01
CA ILE A 772 -6.14 19.12 3.83
C ILE A 772 -7.59 19.48 4.23
N GLY A 773 -8.61 18.74 3.80
CA GLY A 773 -10.01 19.15 3.94
C GLY A 773 -10.44 19.41 5.39
N GLU A 774 -10.00 18.58 6.33
CA GLU A 774 -10.30 18.73 7.77
C GLU A 774 -9.74 20.02 8.38
N TYR A 775 -8.69 20.61 7.77
CA TYR A 775 -8.00 21.80 8.25
C TYR A 775 -8.53 23.10 7.63
N LEU A 776 -9.43 23.01 6.64
CA LEU A 776 -9.99 24.15 5.93
C LEU A 776 -11.21 24.76 6.66
N LYS A 777 -11.38 26.08 6.52
CA LYS A 777 -12.54 26.84 6.99
C LYS A 777 -13.15 27.71 5.88
N PRO A 778 -14.45 28.09 5.96
CA PRO A 778 -15.03 29.06 5.04
C PRO A 778 -14.26 30.38 5.01
N GLY A 779 -14.05 30.92 3.80
CA GLY A 779 -13.28 32.14 3.57
C GLY A 779 -11.78 31.87 3.35
N ILE A 780 -10.93 32.71 3.94
CA ILE A 780 -9.48 32.69 3.69
C ILE A 780 -8.81 31.64 4.58
N ASN A 781 -8.05 30.75 3.96
CA ASN A 781 -7.21 29.73 4.58
C ASN A 781 -5.75 30.07 4.38
N LEU A 782 -4.95 30.03 5.45
CA LEU A 782 -3.51 30.24 5.37
C LEU A 782 -2.82 28.92 5.05
N ILE A 783 -1.88 28.95 4.10
CA ILE A 783 -1.07 27.81 3.69
C ILE A 783 0.39 28.17 3.96
N ASP A 784 1.02 27.44 4.87
CA ASP A 784 2.43 27.56 5.21
C ASP A 784 3.16 26.27 4.84
N VAL A 785 4.17 26.35 3.99
CA VAL A 785 4.95 25.20 3.50
C VAL A 785 6.44 25.42 3.81
N TYR A 786 6.99 24.61 4.70
CA TYR A 786 8.41 24.62 5.05
C TYR A 786 9.15 23.65 4.15
N VAL A 787 9.85 24.15 3.13
CA VAL A 787 10.60 23.33 2.18
C VAL A 787 12.08 23.27 2.55
N THR A 788 12.60 22.06 2.74
CA THR A 788 14.03 21.79 3.02
C THR A 788 14.73 21.32 1.75
N ASN A 789 15.88 21.91 1.41
CA ASN A 789 16.69 21.51 0.26
C ASN A 789 17.92 20.66 0.65
N LEU A 790 18.73 20.29 -0.34
CA LEU A 790 19.94 19.51 -0.14
C LEU A 790 21.17 20.37 0.19
N GLN A 791 22.19 19.73 0.77
CA GLN A 791 23.45 20.37 1.14
C GLN A 791 24.35 20.73 -0.06
N SER A 792 24.04 20.20 -1.25
CA SER A 792 24.92 20.27 -2.44
C SER A 792 25.32 21.69 -2.84
N ASN A 793 24.38 22.64 -2.81
CA ASN A 793 24.63 24.03 -3.19
C ASN A 793 25.64 24.70 -2.24
N ARG A 794 25.57 24.41 -0.94
CA ARG A 794 26.50 24.95 0.05
C ARG A 794 27.88 24.31 -0.04
N ILE A 795 27.93 23.00 -0.24
CA ILE A 795 29.19 22.26 -0.43
C ILE A 795 29.94 22.75 -1.67
N ALA A 796 29.24 22.96 -2.78
CA ALA A 796 29.84 23.53 -3.99
C ALA A 796 30.40 24.94 -3.76
N ASP A 797 29.71 25.78 -2.98
CA ASP A 797 30.21 27.10 -2.58
C ASP A 797 31.48 27.03 -1.71
N PHE A 798 31.51 26.14 -0.72
CA PHE A 798 32.70 25.92 0.12
C PHE A 798 33.93 25.60 -0.73
N ASP A 799 33.78 24.70 -1.71
CA ASP A 799 34.86 24.35 -2.62
C ASP A 799 35.28 25.52 -3.53
N ARG A 800 34.33 26.28 -4.09
CA ARG A 800 34.64 27.48 -4.90
C ARG A 800 35.37 28.56 -4.12
N ARG A 801 35.09 28.69 -2.82
CA ARG A 801 35.75 29.67 -1.92
C ARG A 801 37.03 29.14 -1.28
N GLY A 802 37.36 27.85 -1.44
CA GLY A 802 38.53 27.23 -0.84
C GLY A 802 38.42 27.03 0.68
N VAL A 803 37.21 26.83 1.21
CA VAL A 803 36.99 26.48 2.62
C VAL A 803 37.50 25.06 2.88
N GLU A 804 38.36 24.86 3.88
CA GLU A 804 38.86 23.53 4.26
C GLU A 804 37.82 22.82 5.15
N TRP A 805 36.91 22.05 4.53
CA TRP A 805 35.91 21.24 5.24
C TRP A 805 36.13 19.72 5.10
N LYS A 806 37.03 19.30 4.20
CA LYS A 806 37.35 17.89 3.91
C LYS A 806 38.40 17.35 4.88
N ILE A 807 37.94 16.98 6.07
CA ILE A 807 38.82 16.60 7.19
C ILE A 807 38.90 15.08 7.42
N PHE A 808 38.58 14.22 6.46
CA PHE A 808 38.53 12.75 6.66
C PHE A 808 39.68 12.03 5.95
N LYS A 809 40.21 10.93 6.53
CA LYS A 809 41.45 10.25 6.09
C LYS A 809 41.40 9.77 4.64
N ASP A 810 40.24 9.27 4.20
CA ASP A 810 39.95 8.92 2.81
C ASP A 810 38.96 9.94 2.22
N ALA A 811 39.35 11.20 2.06
CA ALA A 811 38.54 12.28 1.44
C ALA A 811 38.04 12.02 0.00
N ASN A 812 38.14 10.77 -0.46
CA ASN A 812 37.36 10.17 -1.54
C ASN A 812 35.88 10.05 -1.13
N ILE A 813 35.24 11.16 -0.72
CA ILE A 813 33.78 11.23 -0.83
C ILE A 813 33.46 10.87 -2.28
N SER A 814 32.63 9.87 -2.49
CA SER A 814 32.38 9.32 -3.82
C SER A 814 32.00 10.45 -4.78
N THR A 815 32.80 10.61 -5.82
CA THR A 815 32.39 11.25 -7.08
C THR A 815 32.70 10.25 -8.17
N LEU A 816 31.83 10.12 -9.16
CA LEU A 816 31.99 9.14 -10.24
C LEU A 816 33.12 9.51 -11.24
N GLY A 817 34.12 10.32 -10.83
CA GLY A 817 35.15 10.88 -11.71
C GLY A 817 36.53 11.25 -11.13
N GLY A 818 36.81 11.11 -9.82
CA GLY A 818 38.15 11.39 -9.26
C GLY A 818 38.15 12.04 -7.87
N PRO A 819 39.27 12.64 -7.40
CA PRO A 819 39.31 13.27 -6.08
C PRO A 819 38.25 14.37 -5.96
N ALA A 820 37.53 14.37 -4.84
CA ALA A 820 36.34 15.18 -4.63
C ALA A 820 36.64 16.69 -4.76
N TYR A 821 36.25 17.30 -5.87
CA TYR A 821 36.06 18.76 -6.01
C TYR A 821 34.65 19.00 -6.55
N PHE A 822 33.79 19.59 -5.72
CA PHE A 822 32.38 19.81 -5.98
C PHE A 822 32.08 21.22 -6.48
N GLY A 823 33.08 22.10 -6.57
CA GLY A 823 32.91 23.47 -7.03
C GLY A 823 32.40 23.58 -8.49
N ASP A 824 32.56 22.52 -9.28
CA ASP A 824 32.09 22.43 -10.67
C ASP A 824 30.60 22.04 -10.79
N TRP A 825 29.95 21.63 -9.69
CA TRP A 825 28.52 21.34 -9.71
C TRP A 825 27.72 22.57 -10.14
N ALA A 826 26.75 22.39 -11.04
CA ALA A 826 25.72 23.40 -11.26
C ALA A 826 24.88 23.56 -9.99
N THR A 827 24.33 24.76 -9.76
CA THR A 827 23.35 24.98 -8.70
C THR A 827 22.16 24.03 -8.90
N ASP A 828 21.90 23.21 -7.90
CA ASP A 828 20.72 22.34 -7.85
C ASP A 828 19.48 23.18 -7.54
N SER A 829 18.36 22.85 -8.18
CA SER A 829 17.06 23.46 -7.89
C SER A 829 16.65 23.23 -6.43
N SER A 830 15.90 24.17 -5.86
CA SER A 830 15.49 24.11 -4.44
C SER A 830 14.18 24.87 -4.21
N GLY A 831 13.37 24.41 -3.25
CA GLY A 831 12.09 25.02 -2.91
C GLY A 831 10.89 24.46 -3.68
N LEU A 832 9.80 25.23 -3.74
CA LEU A 832 8.62 24.94 -4.58
C LEU A 832 8.89 25.39 -6.03
N CYS A 833 9.02 24.44 -6.94
CA CYS A 833 9.51 24.68 -8.31
C CYS A 833 8.40 24.74 -9.37
N SER A 834 7.16 24.36 -9.03
CA SER A 834 6.00 24.42 -9.91
C SER A 834 4.79 25.04 -9.21
N GLU A 835 3.68 25.13 -9.93
CA GLU A 835 2.40 25.60 -9.39
C GLU A 835 1.90 24.68 -8.27
N VAL A 836 1.31 25.30 -7.23
CA VAL A 836 0.68 24.62 -6.10
C VAL A 836 -0.82 24.74 -6.28
N ASN A 837 -1.54 23.63 -6.12
CA ASN A 837 -2.96 23.54 -6.36
C ASN A 837 -3.71 22.99 -5.16
N VAL A 838 -4.91 23.50 -4.93
CA VAL A 838 -5.91 22.90 -4.04
C VAL A 838 -6.97 22.25 -4.92
N ILE A 839 -7.07 20.93 -4.82
CA ILE A 839 -7.87 20.07 -5.69
C ILE A 839 -9.09 19.61 -4.89
N PRO A 840 -10.32 19.97 -5.27
CA PRO A 840 -11.52 19.45 -4.64
C PRO A 840 -11.71 17.98 -5.02
N VAL A 841 -12.07 17.16 -4.04
CA VAL A 841 -12.33 15.73 -4.28
C VAL A 841 -13.59 15.25 -3.60
N VAL A 842 -14.24 14.27 -4.24
CA VAL A 842 -15.31 13.49 -3.64
C VAL A 842 -14.85 12.06 -3.48
N TYR A 843 -15.43 11.36 -2.51
CA TYR A 843 -15.24 9.93 -2.34
C TYR A 843 -16.32 9.17 -3.09
N ASP A 844 -15.98 8.01 -3.65
CA ASP A 844 -16.96 7.13 -4.30
C ASP A 844 -18.13 6.79 -3.36
N LEU A 845 -19.23 6.28 -3.94
CA LEU A 845 -20.35 5.79 -3.14
C LEU A 845 -19.87 4.74 -2.14
N PRO A 846 -20.37 4.78 -0.89
CA PRO A 846 -20.00 3.80 0.12
C PRO A 846 -20.53 2.41 -0.26
N ALA A 847 -19.93 1.38 0.34
CA ALA A 847 -20.38 0.01 0.13
C ALA A 847 -21.84 -0.20 0.60
N LYS A 848 -22.52 -1.21 0.05
CA LYS A 848 -23.93 -1.54 0.33
C LYS A 848 -24.26 -1.55 1.82
N ASP A 849 -23.42 -2.17 2.65
CA ASP A 849 -23.67 -2.29 4.09
C ASP A 849 -23.64 -0.95 4.82
N GLU A 850 -22.81 -0.01 4.37
CA GLU A 850 -22.75 1.34 4.94
C GLU A 850 -23.95 2.18 4.53
N VAL A 851 -24.38 2.05 3.26
CA VAL A 851 -25.64 2.63 2.77
C VAL A 851 -26.81 2.11 3.63
N ILE A 852 -26.86 0.80 3.88
CA ILE A 852 -27.87 0.16 4.74
C ILE A 852 -27.75 0.64 6.19
N ALA A 853 -26.55 0.74 6.76
CA ALA A 853 -26.34 1.21 8.13
C ALA A 853 -26.84 2.64 8.31
N GLN A 854 -26.56 3.51 7.34
CA GLN A 854 -27.06 4.88 7.32
C GLN A 854 -28.59 4.92 7.14
N ALA A 855 -29.17 4.08 6.28
CA ALA A 855 -30.62 3.95 6.13
C ALA A 855 -31.30 3.46 7.41
N ARG A 856 -30.71 2.47 8.09
CA ARG A 856 -31.14 2.00 9.41
C ARG A 856 -31.12 3.11 10.43
N LYS A 857 -30.06 3.93 10.48
CA LYS A 857 -29.96 5.08 11.40
C LYS A 857 -31.11 6.05 11.24
N VAL A 858 -31.42 6.43 9.99
CA VAL A 858 -32.54 7.33 9.67
C VAL A 858 -33.89 6.68 10.02
N ASN A 859 -34.09 5.41 9.65
CA ASN A 859 -35.32 4.69 9.96
C ASN A 859 -35.52 4.46 11.47
N ASP A 860 -34.46 4.11 12.19
CA ASP A 860 -34.49 3.85 13.64
C ASP A 860 -34.82 5.13 14.41
N TYR A 861 -34.30 6.30 14.00
CA TYR A 861 -34.73 7.59 14.55
C TYR A 861 -36.26 7.75 14.44
N PHE A 862 -36.79 7.51 13.23
CA PHE A 862 -38.21 7.65 12.96
C PHE A 862 -39.06 6.63 13.73
N MET A 863 -38.72 5.34 13.67
CA MET A 863 -39.43 4.27 14.37
C MET A 863 -39.36 4.42 15.89
N ASN A 864 -38.25 4.90 16.46
CA ASN A 864 -38.17 5.15 17.90
C ASN A 864 -39.08 6.30 18.34
N LYS A 865 -39.22 7.33 17.50
CA LYS A 865 -40.10 8.48 17.76
C LYS A 865 -41.58 8.15 17.53
N PHE A 866 -41.88 7.35 16.51
CA PHE A 866 -43.23 7.01 16.04
C PHE A 866 -43.54 5.51 16.09
N GLY A 867 -43.04 4.80 17.12
CA GLY A 867 -43.07 3.33 17.18
C GLY A 867 -44.44 2.69 17.40
N ASP A 868 -45.48 3.49 17.61
CA ASP A 868 -46.86 3.01 17.65
C ASP A 868 -47.57 3.47 16.37
N PRO A 869 -47.76 2.57 15.39
CA PRO A 869 -48.33 2.91 14.08
C PRO A 869 -49.83 3.25 14.14
N SER A 870 -50.49 3.02 15.28
CA SER A 870 -51.89 3.39 15.49
C SER A 870 -52.09 4.86 15.87
N LYS A 871 -51.00 5.55 16.28
CA LYS A 871 -51.08 6.95 16.71
C LYS A 871 -51.40 7.89 15.55
N VAL A 872 -52.27 8.84 15.87
CA VAL A 872 -52.59 9.98 15.03
C VAL A 872 -51.38 10.89 14.84
N VAL A 873 -51.28 11.52 13.67
CA VAL A 873 -50.17 12.40 13.29
C VAL A 873 -50.52 13.85 13.67
N PRO A 874 -49.80 14.48 14.61
CA PRO A 874 -50.04 15.86 14.98
C PRO A 874 -49.60 16.80 13.84
N PHE A 875 -50.36 17.86 13.61
CA PHE A 875 -50.08 18.90 12.62
C PHE A 875 -50.04 20.28 13.32
N PRO A 876 -48.90 20.61 13.96
CA PRO A 876 -48.82 21.75 14.87
C PRO A 876 -49.09 23.08 14.18
N SER A 877 -48.61 23.29 12.94
CA SER A 877 -48.73 24.57 12.25
C SER A 877 -50.17 25.01 11.95
N ARG A 878 -51.12 24.07 11.81
CA ARG A 878 -52.56 24.37 11.65
C ARG A 878 -53.40 23.94 12.86
N ASN A 879 -52.78 23.57 13.98
CA ASN A 879 -53.46 23.09 15.19
C ASN A 879 -54.47 21.96 14.89
N ARG A 880 -54.04 20.97 14.11
CA ARG A 880 -54.85 19.81 13.68
C ARG A 880 -54.17 18.50 14.04
N VAL A 881 -54.94 17.42 13.97
CA VAL A 881 -54.47 16.05 14.15
C VAL A 881 -55.10 15.21 13.04
N TYR A 882 -54.30 14.38 12.39
CA TYR A 882 -54.73 13.52 11.29
C TYR A 882 -54.61 12.04 11.67
N ASP A 883 -55.46 11.19 11.11
CA ASP A 883 -55.30 9.74 11.21
C ASP A 883 -53.96 9.32 10.60
N GLY A 884 -53.38 8.22 11.11
CA GLY A 884 -52.09 7.68 10.66
C GLY A 884 -52.12 6.96 9.31
N ASN A 885 -53.24 6.88 8.60
CA ASN A 885 -53.32 6.35 7.23
C ASN A 885 -53.44 7.44 6.15
N ILE A 886 -52.82 8.60 6.40
CA ILE A 886 -52.64 9.66 5.39
C ILE A 886 -51.49 9.35 4.43
N TRP A 887 -51.44 10.06 3.30
CA TRP A 887 -50.43 9.90 2.26
C TRP A 887 -48.99 9.96 2.78
N THR A 888 -48.70 10.84 3.75
CA THR A 888 -47.33 10.99 4.27
C THR A 888 -46.82 9.72 4.93
N ARG A 889 -47.72 8.99 5.61
CA ARG A 889 -47.42 7.69 6.21
C ARG A 889 -47.39 6.58 5.17
N GLY A 890 -48.22 6.67 4.12
CA GLY A 890 -48.15 5.78 2.96
C GLY A 890 -46.75 5.78 2.34
N VAL A 891 -46.20 6.97 2.03
CA VAL A 891 -44.85 7.13 1.50
C VAL A 891 -43.78 6.59 2.44
N TYR A 892 -43.91 6.77 3.76
CA TYR A 892 -43.01 6.13 4.72
C TYR A 892 -42.97 4.62 4.55
N TYR A 893 -44.13 3.97 4.48
CA TYR A 893 -44.19 2.51 4.32
C TYR A 893 -43.72 2.04 2.94
N GLU A 894 -43.86 2.86 1.90
CA GLU A 894 -43.22 2.58 0.59
C GLU A 894 -41.70 2.50 0.73
N GLY A 895 -41.08 3.49 1.39
CA GLY A 895 -39.65 3.50 1.66
C GLY A 895 -39.20 2.40 2.62
N LEU A 896 -39.98 2.12 3.67
CA LEU A 896 -39.69 1.04 4.63
C LEU A 896 -39.69 -0.35 3.97
N LEU A 897 -40.66 -0.59 3.08
CA LEU A 897 -40.74 -1.85 2.34
C LEU A 897 -39.62 -1.96 1.30
N ALA A 898 -39.25 -0.85 0.63
CA ALA A 898 -38.08 -0.82 -0.25
C ALA A 898 -36.77 -1.11 0.53
N LEU A 899 -36.61 -0.54 1.74
CA LEU A 899 -35.49 -0.87 2.61
C LEU A 899 -35.50 -2.36 2.97
N ASN A 900 -36.67 -2.93 3.26
CA ASN A 900 -36.80 -4.35 3.57
C ASN A 900 -36.43 -5.29 2.40
N GLU A 901 -36.44 -4.81 1.14
CA GLU A 901 -35.96 -5.61 0.00
C GLU A 901 -34.44 -5.81 0.04
N VAL A 902 -33.70 -4.77 0.46
CA VAL A 902 -32.23 -4.79 0.50
C VAL A 902 -31.66 -5.11 1.89
N ASP A 903 -32.46 -4.89 2.94
CA ASP A 903 -32.18 -5.18 4.34
C ASP A 903 -33.40 -5.87 5.00
N PRO A 904 -33.62 -7.17 4.75
CA PRO A 904 -34.80 -7.87 5.25
C PRO A 904 -34.85 -7.91 6.78
N GLN A 905 -35.85 -7.26 7.36
CA GLN A 905 -36.12 -7.31 8.80
C GLN A 905 -37.59 -7.52 9.12
N GLN A 906 -37.88 -8.56 9.88
CA GLN A 906 -39.26 -8.88 10.28
C GLN A 906 -39.96 -7.72 11.00
N ARG A 907 -39.22 -6.92 11.79
CA ARG A 907 -39.77 -5.74 12.48
C ARG A 907 -40.39 -4.70 11.53
N TYR A 908 -39.90 -4.59 10.30
CA TYR A 908 -40.43 -3.66 9.29
C TYR A 908 -41.78 -4.14 8.75
N LEU A 909 -41.87 -5.44 8.47
CA LEU A 909 -43.11 -6.09 8.04
C LEU A 909 -44.16 -6.11 9.16
N ASP A 910 -43.75 -6.39 10.39
CA ASP A 910 -44.65 -6.42 11.55
C ASP A 910 -45.25 -5.04 11.82
N ASN A 911 -44.43 -3.98 11.76
CA ASN A 911 -44.90 -2.60 11.91
C ASN A 911 -45.90 -2.21 10.81
N THR A 912 -45.62 -2.60 9.56
CA THR A 912 -46.52 -2.38 8.42
C THR A 912 -47.84 -3.16 8.57
N MET A 913 -47.78 -4.40 9.07
CA MET A 913 -48.95 -5.23 9.34
C MET A 913 -49.82 -4.62 10.44
N GLU A 914 -49.22 -4.16 11.55
CA GLU A 914 -49.94 -3.52 12.66
C GLU A 914 -50.65 -2.23 12.19
N TRP A 915 -49.98 -1.42 11.36
CA TRP A 915 -50.57 -0.25 10.73
C TRP A 915 -51.78 -0.60 9.85
N GLY A 916 -51.59 -1.55 8.92
CA GLY A 916 -52.65 -2.00 8.02
C GLY A 916 -53.85 -2.58 8.78
N ASP A 917 -53.62 -3.45 9.76
CA ASP A 917 -54.69 -4.06 10.57
C ASP A 917 -55.46 -3.03 11.40
N TYR A 918 -54.77 -2.06 12.01
CA TYR A 918 -55.43 -1.00 12.78
C TYR A 918 -56.39 -0.16 11.92
N TYR A 919 -55.94 0.24 10.72
CA TYR A 919 -56.76 0.97 9.76
C TYR A 919 -57.64 0.07 8.88
N LYS A 920 -57.68 -1.23 9.18
CA LYS A 920 -58.49 -2.26 8.48
C LYS A 920 -58.21 -2.29 6.97
N TRP A 921 -56.97 -2.04 6.58
CA TRP A 921 -56.51 -2.01 5.20
C TRP A 921 -57.40 -1.11 4.33
N ASN A 922 -57.86 0.01 4.89
CA ASN A 922 -58.78 0.93 4.25
C ASN A 922 -58.08 2.25 3.94
N MET A 923 -58.67 3.00 2.99
CA MET A 923 -58.23 4.33 2.60
C MET A 923 -58.43 5.32 3.74
N ARG A 924 -57.82 6.50 3.62
CA ARG A 924 -57.93 7.58 4.62
C ARG A 924 -59.38 7.81 5.07
N ASN A 925 -59.59 7.95 6.38
CA ASN A 925 -60.90 8.15 7.02
C ASN A 925 -61.95 7.05 6.68
N GLY A 926 -61.52 5.87 6.25
CA GLY A 926 -62.42 4.78 5.82
C GLY A 926 -63.11 5.01 4.48
N GLN A 927 -62.63 5.95 3.66
CA GLN A 927 -63.22 6.29 2.36
C GLN A 927 -62.86 5.28 1.26
N THR A 928 -63.42 4.07 1.32
CA THR A 928 -63.09 2.96 0.41
C THR A 928 -63.29 3.27 -1.08
N LEU A 929 -64.20 4.17 -1.45
CA LEU A 929 -64.50 4.55 -2.84
C LEU A 929 -63.96 5.94 -3.21
N THR A 930 -62.86 6.36 -2.59
CA THR A 930 -62.27 7.68 -2.87
C THR A 930 -61.58 7.70 -4.24
N ARG A 931 -61.56 8.87 -4.89
CA ARG A 931 -60.76 9.12 -6.10
C ARG A 931 -59.64 10.14 -5.88
N ASN A 932 -59.46 10.59 -4.64
CA ASN A 932 -58.37 11.49 -4.29
C ASN A 932 -57.09 10.68 -4.02
N ALA A 933 -56.02 10.96 -4.76
CA ALA A 933 -54.76 10.21 -4.70
C ALA A 933 -54.14 10.15 -3.30
N ASP A 934 -54.18 11.24 -2.53
CA ASP A 934 -53.68 11.28 -1.16
C ASP A 934 -54.39 10.25 -0.26
N ASN A 935 -55.68 9.99 -0.50
CA ASN A 935 -56.45 9.09 0.34
C ASN A 935 -56.15 7.62 0.06
N TYR A 936 -55.77 7.29 -1.18
CA TYR A 936 -55.50 5.92 -1.60
C TYR A 936 -54.01 5.58 -1.81
N CYS A 937 -53.09 6.52 -1.57
CA CYS A 937 -51.63 6.29 -1.56
C CYS A 937 -51.21 5.06 -0.72
N CYS A 938 -51.83 4.85 0.46
CA CYS A 938 -51.56 3.68 1.31
C CYS A 938 -51.71 2.32 0.59
N SER A 939 -52.48 2.29 -0.51
CA SER A 939 -52.67 1.09 -1.33
C SER A 939 -51.36 0.55 -1.90
N GLN A 940 -50.34 1.38 -2.13
CA GLN A 940 -49.04 0.90 -2.60
C GLN A 940 -48.45 -0.13 -1.62
N ALA A 941 -48.32 0.26 -0.34
CA ALA A 941 -47.86 -0.63 0.72
C ALA A 941 -48.82 -1.82 0.95
N TYR A 942 -50.12 -1.62 0.81
CA TYR A 942 -51.09 -2.72 0.96
C TYR A 942 -50.96 -3.78 -0.14
N ILE A 943 -50.72 -3.37 -1.38
CA ILE A 943 -50.49 -4.29 -2.50
C ILE A 943 -49.17 -5.04 -2.28
N ASP A 944 -48.12 -4.35 -1.84
CA ASP A 944 -46.82 -4.97 -1.56
C ASP A 944 -46.93 -6.00 -0.42
N MET A 945 -47.64 -5.67 0.67
CA MET A 945 -47.95 -6.61 1.75
C MET A 945 -48.82 -7.79 1.29
N TYR A 946 -49.81 -7.55 0.41
CA TYR A 946 -50.58 -8.64 -0.19
C TYR A 946 -49.70 -9.55 -1.05
N ARG A 947 -48.73 -9.01 -1.78
CA ARG A 947 -47.80 -9.82 -2.59
C ARG A 947 -46.96 -10.75 -1.70
N ILE A 948 -46.60 -10.31 -0.49
CA ILE A 948 -45.86 -11.09 0.50
C ILE A 948 -46.75 -12.13 1.21
N TYR A 949 -47.86 -11.70 1.82
CA TYR A 949 -48.66 -12.54 2.73
C TYR A 949 -49.88 -13.21 2.06
N LYS A 950 -50.32 -12.70 0.91
CA LYS A 950 -51.48 -13.18 0.14
C LYS A 950 -52.80 -13.18 0.93
N GLU A 951 -52.94 -12.34 1.95
CA GLU A 951 -54.18 -12.23 2.72
C GLU A 951 -55.21 -11.31 2.02
N PRO A 952 -56.43 -11.79 1.70
CA PRO A 952 -57.41 -10.99 0.94
C PRO A 952 -57.79 -9.65 1.58
N LYS A 953 -57.75 -9.56 2.92
CA LYS A 953 -58.07 -8.33 3.67
C LYS A 953 -57.23 -7.13 3.22
N MET A 954 -56.01 -7.37 2.75
CA MET A 954 -55.05 -6.33 2.35
C MET A 954 -55.43 -5.65 1.04
N ILE A 955 -56.11 -6.37 0.15
CA ILE A 955 -56.40 -5.90 -1.21
C ILE A 955 -57.89 -5.65 -1.48
N GLU A 956 -58.80 -6.14 -0.62
CA GLU A 956 -60.25 -6.03 -0.87
C GLU A 956 -60.74 -4.58 -0.99
N ASN A 957 -60.27 -3.68 -0.12
CA ASN A 957 -60.65 -2.26 -0.20
C ASN A 957 -59.89 -1.52 -1.31
N VAL A 958 -58.66 -1.96 -1.63
CA VAL A 958 -57.91 -1.48 -2.80
C VAL A 958 -58.71 -1.78 -4.06
N ALA A 959 -59.21 -3.01 -4.21
CA ALA A 959 -60.01 -3.43 -5.35
C ALA A 959 -61.24 -2.55 -5.56
N LYS A 960 -62.03 -2.31 -4.50
CA LYS A 960 -63.21 -1.43 -4.55
C LYS A 960 -62.86 0.01 -4.94
N CYS A 961 -61.74 0.52 -4.44
CA CYS A 961 -61.24 1.85 -4.79
C CYS A 961 -60.84 1.91 -6.27
N MET A 962 -60.08 0.94 -6.74
CA MET A 962 -59.61 0.86 -8.14
C MET A 962 -60.75 0.66 -9.12
N GLU A 963 -61.74 -0.19 -8.80
CA GLU A 963 -62.96 -0.37 -9.60
C GLU A 963 -63.73 0.95 -9.76
N ASN A 964 -63.84 1.74 -8.68
CA ASN A 964 -64.50 3.05 -8.73
C ASN A 964 -63.76 4.07 -9.60
N ILE A 965 -62.43 4.07 -9.57
CA ILE A 965 -61.59 4.93 -10.44
C ILE A 965 -61.73 4.49 -11.90
N LEU A 966 -61.64 3.17 -12.17
CA LEU A 966 -61.75 2.62 -13.53
C LEU A 966 -63.13 2.88 -14.14
N ALA A 967 -64.21 2.79 -13.35
CA ALA A 967 -65.58 3.03 -13.79
C ALA A 967 -65.92 4.52 -14.00
N SER A 968 -65.07 5.44 -13.53
CA SER A 968 -65.30 6.89 -13.62
C SER A 968 -64.64 7.47 -14.89
N GLU A 969 -65.46 7.87 -15.87
CA GLU A 969 -64.96 8.49 -17.10
C GLU A 969 -64.28 9.85 -16.83
N ASP A 970 -64.81 10.63 -15.89
CA ASP A 970 -64.28 11.95 -15.48
C ASP A 970 -63.02 11.86 -14.60
N ALA A 971 -62.61 10.65 -14.18
CA ALA A 971 -61.42 10.48 -13.36
C ALA A 971 -60.11 10.81 -14.10
N VAL A 972 -60.13 10.92 -15.43
CA VAL A 972 -58.94 11.23 -16.23
C VAL A 972 -58.23 12.52 -15.78
N SER A 973 -58.97 13.48 -15.21
CA SER A 973 -58.45 14.75 -14.71
C SER A 973 -58.28 14.83 -13.18
N ASP A 974 -58.43 13.71 -12.46
CA ASP A 974 -58.35 13.72 -10.99
C ASP A 974 -56.92 13.95 -10.44
N TRP A 975 -55.89 13.78 -11.29
CA TRP A 975 -54.50 14.12 -10.97
C TRP A 975 -54.17 15.55 -11.47
N ASP A 976 -54.92 16.53 -10.99
CA ASP A 976 -54.76 17.95 -11.35
C ASP A 976 -53.62 18.66 -10.61
N TRP A 977 -52.81 17.89 -9.87
CA TRP A 977 -51.51 18.30 -9.34
C TRP A 977 -50.47 17.19 -9.42
N ILE A 978 -49.19 17.57 -9.54
CA ILE A 978 -48.12 16.60 -9.82
C ILE A 978 -47.83 15.62 -8.69
N ASP A 979 -48.05 16.00 -7.42
CA ASP A 979 -47.86 15.05 -6.31
C ASP A 979 -48.84 13.85 -6.45
N ALA A 980 -50.03 14.06 -7.02
CA ALA A 980 -51.02 13.00 -7.24
C ALA A 980 -50.51 11.87 -8.14
N ILE A 981 -49.58 12.19 -9.04
CA ILE A 981 -48.97 11.23 -9.96
C ILE A 981 -48.25 10.15 -9.15
N GLN A 982 -47.44 10.53 -8.15
CA GLN A 982 -46.78 9.55 -7.28
C GLN A 982 -47.76 8.80 -6.38
N MET A 983 -48.73 9.52 -5.82
CA MET A 983 -49.68 8.93 -4.88
C MET A 983 -50.60 7.91 -5.55
N GLY A 984 -50.87 8.04 -6.86
CA GLY A 984 -51.86 7.24 -7.55
C GLY A 984 -51.40 6.41 -8.76
N MET A 985 -50.47 6.91 -9.58
CA MET A 985 -50.03 6.18 -10.78
C MET A 985 -49.43 4.81 -10.45
N PRO A 986 -48.53 4.67 -9.47
CA PRO A 986 -48.00 3.37 -9.08
C PRO A 986 -49.08 2.43 -8.53
N VAL A 987 -50.14 2.94 -7.88
CA VAL A 987 -51.22 2.10 -7.32
C VAL A 987 -51.96 1.36 -8.43
N LEU A 988 -52.36 2.08 -9.49
CA LEU A 988 -53.07 1.48 -10.63
C LEU A 988 -52.20 0.45 -11.37
N VAL A 989 -50.92 0.77 -11.59
CA VAL A 989 -49.96 -0.15 -12.23
C VAL A 989 -49.73 -1.40 -11.37
N LYS A 990 -49.38 -1.22 -10.08
CA LYS A 990 -49.17 -2.32 -9.14
C LYS A 990 -50.39 -3.21 -9.02
N TYR A 991 -51.59 -2.62 -8.90
CA TYR A 991 -52.84 -3.38 -8.78
C TYR A 991 -53.17 -4.14 -10.07
N GLY A 992 -53.04 -3.49 -11.23
CA GLY A 992 -53.25 -4.10 -12.53
C GLY A 992 -52.36 -5.31 -12.75
N LEU A 993 -51.05 -5.18 -12.51
CA LEU A 993 -50.10 -6.29 -12.63
C LEU A 993 -50.32 -7.39 -11.60
N THR A 994 -50.65 -7.03 -10.35
CA THR A 994 -50.94 -8.01 -9.29
C THR A 994 -52.18 -8.87 -9.60
N THR A 995 -53.15 -8.30 -10.31
CA THR A 995 -54.41 -8.97 -10.64
C THR A 995 -54.52 -9.46 -12.09
N GLY A 996 -53.52 -9.16 -12.93
CA GLY A 996 -53.50 -9.51 -14.35
C GLY A 996 -54.54 -8.74 -15.18
N GLN A 997 -54.79 -7.47 -14.85
CA GLN A 997 -55.82 -6.63 -15.48
C GLN A 997 -55.21 -5.37 -16.13
N ASP A 998 -54.89 -5.46 -17.42
CA ASP A 998 -54.25 -4.38 -18.20
C ASP A 998 -55.08 -3.09 -18.27
N ALA A 999 -56.40 -3.16 -18.07
CA ALA A 999 -57.27 -1.99 -18.06
C ALA A 999 -56.84 -0.94 -17.02
N TYR A 1000 -56.23 -1.34 -15.91
CA TYR A 1000 -55.70 -0.40 -14.92
C TYR A 1000 -54.40 0.28 -15.38
N LEU A 1001 -53.57 -0.41 -16.18
CA LEU A 1001 -52.36 0.18 -16.77
C LEU A 1001 -52.75 1.25 -17.79
N GLU A 1002 -53.74 0.96 -18.64
CA GLU A 1002 -54.27 1.95 -19.59
C GLU A 1002 -54.93 3.13 -18.86
N LYS A 1003 -55.70 2.88 -17.79
CA LYS A 1003 -56.29 3.96 -16.98
C LYS A 1003 -55.22 4.83 -16.31
N ALA A 1004 -54.13 4.23 -15.82
CA ALA A 1004 -52.99 4.96 -15.28
C ALA A 1004 -52.34 5.85 -16.34
N TRP A 1005 -52.15 5.32 -17.55
CA TRP A 1005 -51.65 6.07 -18.70
C TRP A 1005 -52.57 7.22 -19.08
N GLU A 1006 -53.89 7.00 -19.20
CA GLU A 1006 -54.84 8.06 -19.55
C GLU A 1006 -54.78 9.24 -18.57
N MET A 1007 -54.77 8.94 -17.27
CA MET A 1007 -54.68 9.95 -16.20
C MET A 1007 -53.33 10.65 -16.20
N TYR A 1008 -52.22 9.90 -16.31
CA TYR A 1008 -50.87 10.46 -16.41
C TYR A 1008 -50.73 11.37 -17.63
N LYS A 1009 -51.16 10.88 -18.80
CA LYS A 1009 -51.07 11.60 -20.07
C LYS A 1009 -51.84 12.92 -20.00
N TRP A 1010 -53.01 12.93 -19.37
CA TRP A 1010 -53.75 14.17 -19.15
C TRP A 1010 -52.94 15.16 -18.29
N SER A 1011 -52.41 14.72 -17.14
CA SER A 1011 -51.57 15.59 -16.28
C SER A 1011 -50.32 16.08 -17.01
N ARG A 1012 -49.66 15.21 -17.80
CA ARG A 1012 -48.50 15.55 -18.64
C ARG A 1012 -48.84 16.63 -19.65
N ASP A 1013 -49.94 16.47 -20.38
CA ASP A 1013 -50.39 17.45 -21.37
C ASP A 1013 -50.71 18.82 -20.72
N GLN A 1014 -51.08 18.86 -19.44
CA GLN A 1014 -51.38 20.10 -18.73
C GLN A 1014 -50.15 20.77 -18.08
N PHE A 1015 -49.25 19.99 -17.48
CA PHE A 1015 -48.29 20.50 -16.49
C PHE A 1015 -46.82 20.24 -16.81
N PHE A 1016 -46.51 19.36 -17.77
CA PHE A 1016 -45.12 19.10 -18.16
C PHE A 1016 -44.62 20.16 -19.15
N ASN A 1017 -43.51 20.82 -18.82
CA ASN A 1017 -42.85 21.72 -19.73
C ASN A 1017 -41.80 20.97 -20.56
N GLU A 1018 -42.16 20.58 -21.78
CA GLU A 1018 -41.26 19.85 -22.69
C GLU A 1018 -39.97 20.61 -23.02
N LYS A 1019 -39.98 21.95 -22.94
CA LYS A 1019 -38.78 22.75 -23.21
C LYS A 1019 -37.76 22.67 -22.08
N ASP A 1020 -38.26 22.72 -20.85
CA ASP A 1020 -37.40 22.79 -19.66
C ASP A 1020 -37.19 21.41 -19.02
N GLY A 1021 -37.95 20.40 -19.43
CA GLY A 1021 -37.89 19.04 -18.89
C GLY A 1021 -38.39 18.92 -17.45
N LEU A 1022 -39.17 19.89 -16.96
CA LEU A 1022 -39.65 19.98 -15.58
C LEU A 1022 -41.15 20.23 -15.53
N TRP A 1023 -41.74 19.95 -14.37
CA TRP A 1023 -43.17 20.01 -14.13
C TRP A 1023 -43.56 21.22 -13.28
N TRP A 1024 -44.57 21.96 -13.73
CA TRP A 1024 -45.29 22.91 -12.88
C TRP A 1024 -46.18 22.14 -11.90
N ARG A 1025 -46.39 22.69 -10.70
CA ARG A 1025 -47.12 21.99 -9.64
C ARG A 1025 -48.58 21.67 -10.02
N ASP A 1026 -49.27 22.65 -10.60
CA ASP A 1026 -50.65 22.57 -11.07
C ASP A 1026 -50.95 23.81 -11.95
N ALA A 1027 -52.20 23.97 -12.37
CA ALA A 1027 -52.64 25.04 -13.27
C ALA A 1027 -52.33 26.46 -12.77
N ASP A 1028 -52.21 26.68 -11.45
CA ASP A 1028 -51.89 28.00 -10.88
C ASP A 1028 -50.43 28.42 -11.18
N PHE A 1029 -49.54 27.46 -11.45
CA PHE A 1029 -48.11 27.68 -11.70
C PHE A 1029 -47.73 27.64 -13.18
N CYS A 1030 -48.65 27.23 -14.06
CA CYS A 1030 -48.46 27.32 -15.50
C CYS A 1030 -48.37 28.80 -15.95
N PRO A 1031 -47.83 29.08 -17.16
CA PRO A 1031 -47.77 30.43 -17.70
C PRO A 1031 -49.14 31.14 -17.64
N PRO A 1032 -49.22 32.40 -17.17
CA PRO A 1032 -48.12 33.37 -17.08
C PRO A 1032 -47.43 33.49 -15.70
N TYR A 1033 -47.60 32.54 -14.76
CA TYR A 1033 -46.96 32.62 -13.44
C TYR A 1033 -45.42 32.71 -13.54
N LYS A 1034 -44.79 33.48 -12.64
CA LYS A 1034 -43.33 33.60 -12.49
C LYS A 1034 -42.93 33.77 -11.03
N THR A 1035 -41.74 33.31 -10.68
CA THR A 1035 -41.12 33.64 -9.38
C THR A 1035 -40.90 35.16 -9.24
N PRO A 1036 -40.61 35.68 -8.04
CA PRO A 1036 -40.31 37.10 -7.85
C PRO A 1036 -39.16 37.62 -8.72
N ASN A 1037 -38.24 36.76 -9.15
CA ASN A 1037 -37.12 37.10 -10.04
C ASN A 1037 -37.42 36.87 -11.53
N GLY A 1038 -38.68 36.58 -11.89
CA GLY A 1038 -39.12 36.46 -13.28
C GLY A 1038 -38.82 35.12 -13.94
N LYS A 1039 -38.44 34.09 -13.18
CA LYS A 1039 -38.16 32.73 -13.68
C LYS A 1039 -39.38 31.83 -13.57
N GLU A 1040 -39.33 30.67 -14.24
CA GLU A 1040 -40.34 29.61 -14.04
C GLU A 1040 -40.27 29.06 -12.61
N CYS A 1041 -41.40 28.62 -12.07
CA CYS A 1041 -41.48 28.06 -10.72
C CYS A 1041 -41.63 26.54 -10.78
N TYR A 1042 -40.51 25.84 -10.63
CA TYR A 1042 -40.47 24.39 -10.52
C TYR A 1042 -40.13 23.99 -9.09
N TRP A 1043 -41.09 23.37 -8.42
CA TRP A 1043 -40.92 22.96 -7.04
C TRP A 1043 -40.12 21.67 -6.95
N SER A 1044 -39.03 21.67 -6.18
CA SER A 1044 -38.13 20.52 -6.01
C SER A 1044 -38.88 19.26 -5.57
N ARG A 1045 -39.55 19.30 -4.42
CA ARG A 1045 -40.32 18.15 -3.92
C ARG A 1045 -41.39 17.68 -4.91
N GLY A 1046 -42.12 18.61 -5.54
CA GLY A 1046 -43.15 18.29 -6.52
C GLY A 1046 -42.59 17.51 -7.72
N ASN A 1047 -41.47 17.97 -8.28
CA ASN A 1047 -40.76 17.26 -9.35
C ASN A 1047 -40.18 15.92 -8.85
N GLY A 1048 -39.69 15.88 -7.60
CA GLY A 1048 -39.24 14.66 -6.95
C GLY A 1048 -40.34 13.59 -6.90
N TRP A 1049 -41.59 13.97 -6.60
CA TRP A 1049 -42.71 13.04 -6.65
C TRP A 1049 -42.89 12.42 -8.03
N VAL A 1050 -42.81 13.21 -9.09
CA VAL A 1050 -42.92 12.68 -10.46
C VAL A 1050 -41.78 11.71 -10.79
N VAL A 1051 -40.54 12.01 -10.40
CA VAL A 1051 -39.40 11.10 -10.53
C VAL A 1051 -39.68 9.78 -9.82
N ALA A 1052 -40.12 9.83 -8.56
CA ALA A 1052 -40.46 8.64 -7.79
C ALA A 1052 -41.58 7.84 -8.45
N ALA A 1053 -42.58 8.50 -9.02
CA ALA A 1053 -43.67 7.86 -9.75
C ALA A 1053 -43.16 7.08 -10.97
N TYR A 1054 -42.25 7.67 -11.77
CA TYR A 1054 -41.65 6.97 -12.91
C TYR A 1054 -40.85 5.75 -12.47
N VAL A 1055 -39.96 5.90 -11.48
CA VAL A 1055 -39.14 4.78 -11.01
C VAL A 1055 -40.04 3.64 -10.53
N ARG A 1056 -41.02 3.94 -9.68
CA ARG A 1056 -41.96 2.96 -9.12
C ARG A 1056 -42.79 2.25 -10.18
N VAL A 1057 -43.13 2.92 -11.28
CA VAL A 1057 -43.86 2.30 -12.41
C VAL A 1057 -42.93 1.49 -13.30
N LEU A 1058 -41.74 2.01 -13.63
CA LEU A 1058 -40.77 1.34 -14.49
C LEU A 1058 -40.16 0.09 -13.85
N GLU A 1059 -40.04 0.06 -12.52
CA GLU A 1059 -39.67 -1.14 -11.75
C GLU A 1059 -40.71 -2.27 -11.89
N GLU A 1060 -41.98 -1.93 -12.08
CA GLU A 1060 -43.08 -2.89 -12.14
C GLU A 1060 -43.38 -3.35 -13.58
N LEU A 1061 -43.27 -2.45 -14.55
CA LEU A 1061 -43.63 -2.73 -15.93
C LEU A 1061 -42.67 -3.74 -16.58
N PRO A 1062 -43.17 -4.68 -17.40
CA PRO A 1062 -42.35 -5.44 -18.36
C PRO A 1062 -41.68 -4.53 -19.40
N GLU A 1063 -40.58 -4.99 -20.01
CA GLU A 1063 -39.85 -4.22 -21.05
C GLU A 1063 -40.71 -3.87 -22.28
N ASP A 1064 -41.66 -4.74 -22.64
CA ASP A 1064 -42.54 -4.59 -23.80
C ASP A 1064 -43.91 -3.95 -23.46
N ALA A 1065 -44.08 -3.45 -22.24
CA ALA A 1065 -45.34 -2.83 -21.81
C ALA A 1065 -45.67 -1.58 -22.63
N ALA A 1066 -46.96 -1.39 -22.94
CA ALA A 1066 -47.44 -0.21 -23.65
C ALA A 1066 -47.10 1.07 -22.88
N HIS A 1067 -46.68 2.11 -23.62
CA HIS A 1067 -46.31 3.44 -23.13
C HIS A 1067 -45.08 3.53 -22.22
N ARG A 1068 -44.38 2.40 -21.96
CA ARG A 1068 -43.14 2.38 -21.17
C ARG A 1068 -42.10 3.34 -21.73
N ASP A 1069 -41.97 3.39 -23.05
CA ASP A 1069 -41.05 4.26 -23.79
C ASP A 1069 -41.27 5.75 -23.47
N VAL A 1070 -42.51 6.16 -23.22
CA VAL A 1070 -42.84 7.53 -22.83
C VAL A 1070 -42.38 7.83 -21.39
N TYR A 1071 -42.63 6.93 -20.44
CA TYR A 1071 -42.16 7.09 -19.06
C TYR A 1071 -40.63 7.14 -19.00
N GLU A 1072 -39.95 6.29 -19.77
CA GLU A 1072 -38.49 6.30 -19.89
C GLU A 1072 -37.97 7.61 -20.49
N ALA A 1073 -38.60 8.11 -21.54
CA ALA A 1073 -38.23 9.38 -22.18
C ALA A 1073 -38.43 10.57 -21.25
N ASP A 1074 -39.56 10.62 -20.52
CA ASP A 1074 -39.86 11.71 -19.61
C ASP A 1074 -38.97 11.67 -18.36
N LEU A 1075 -38.67 10.49 -17.81
CA LEU A 1075 -37.68 10.35 -16.72
C LEU A 1075 -36.29 10.81 -17.18
N LYS A 1076 -35.84 10.40 -18.37
CA LYS A 1076 -34.57 10.88 -18.97
C LYS A 1076 -34.54 12.40 -19.09
N ALA A 1077 -35.60 13.01 -19.62
CA ALA A 1077 -35.69 14.46 -19.77
C ALA A 1077 -35.64 15.19 -18.42
N MET A 1078 -36.33 14.66 -17.41
CA MET A 1078 -36.27 15.19 -16.05
C MET A 1078 -34.87 15.07 -15.46
N CYS A 1079 -34.21 13.91 -15.59
CA CYS A 1079 -32.86 13.71 -15.09
C CYS A 1079 -31.85 14.66 -15.74
N GLU A 1080 -31.98 14.93 -17.05
CA GLU A 1080 -31.15 15.91 -17.75
C GLU A 1080 -31.36 17.34 -17.23
N ALA A 1081 -32.62 17.73 -16.95
CA ALA A 1081 -32.94 19.03 -16.39
C ALA A 1081 -32.46 19.19 -14.94
N LEU A 1082 -32.63 18.14 -14.14
CA LEU A 1082 -32.19 18.09 -12.75
C LEU A 1082 -30.67 18.17 -12.63
N LEU A 1083 -29.92 17.48 -13.51
CA LEU A 1083 -28.46 17.59 -13.57
C LEU A 1083 -28.00 19.05 -13.72
N LYS A 1084 -28.67 19.82 -14.60
CA LYS A 1084 -28.39 21.25 -14.82
C LYS A 1084 -28.78 22.14 -13.63
N ALA A 1085 -29.71 21.69 -12.80
CA ALA A 1085 -30.23 22.43 -11.64
C ALA A 1085 -29.52 22.05 -10.32
N GLN A 1086 -28.61 21.07 -10.34
CA GLN A 1086 -27.89 20.59 -9.15
C GLN A 1086 -27.01 21.71 -8.58
N ARG A 1087 -27.01 21.85 -7.25
CA ARG A 1087 -26.13 22.78 -6.55
C ARG A 1087 -24.69 22.27 -6.55
N SER A 1088 -23.76 23.18 -6.29
CA SER A 1088 -22.35 22.85 -6.16
C SER A 1088 -22.04 21.95 -4.96
N ASP A 1089 -22.94 21.82 -3.99
CA ASP A 1089 -22.83 20.91 -2.84
C ASP A 1089 -23.51 19.53 -3.08
N GLY A 1090 -24.03 19.30 -4.29
CA GLY A 1090 -24.71 18.06 -4.68
C GLY A 1090 -26.22 18.02 -4.43
N THR A 1091 -26.76 18.93 -3.62
CA THR A 1091 -28.21 18.99 -3.30
C THR A 1091 -28.98 19.86 -4.31
N TRP A 1092 -30.31 19.98 -4.15
CA TRP A 1092 -31.14 20.88 -4.96
C TRP A 1092 -31.83 21.96 -4.12
N ASN A 1093 -32.12 23.10 -4.74
CA ASN A 1093 -32.87 24.20 -4.11
C ASN A 1093 -34.37 23.91 -4.06
N CYS A 1094 -35.11 24.57 -3.17
CA CYS A 1094 -36.56 24.44 -3.08
C CYS A 1094 -37.26 24.83 -4.41
N SER A 1095 -36.77 25.88 -5.07
CA SER A 1095 -37.15 26.27 -6.43
C SER A 1095 -36.02 25.90 -7.40
N LEU A 1096 -36.27 24.96 -8.31
CA LEU A 1096 -35.22 24.37 -9.16
C LEU A 1096 -34.67 25.37 -10.19
N ALA A 1097 -35.55 26.18 -10.79
CA ALA A 1097 -35.14 27.18 -11.78
C ALA A 1097 -34.73 28.53 -11.17
N ASP A 1098 -35.03 28.78 -9.90
CA ASP A 1098 -34.71 30.05 -9.24
C ASP A 1098 -33.99 29.87 -7.90
N PRO A 1099 -32.65 29.69 -7.90
CA PRO A 1099 -31.88 29.45 -6.68
C PRO A 1099 -31.93 30.61 -5.66
N ASP A 1100 -32.33 31.81 -6.07
CA ASP A 1100 -32.47 32.97 -5.19
C ASP A 1100 -33.86 33.06 -4.52
N ASP A 1101 -34.81 32.20 -4.90
CA ASP A 1101 -36.16 32.11 -4.33
C ASP A 1101 -36.29 30.83 -3.49
N PHE A 1102 -36.14 30.98 -2.17
CA PHE A 1102 -36.04 29.87 -1.20
C PHE A 1102 -34.83 28.94 -1.45
N GLY A 1103 -33.66 29.55 -1.72
CA GLY A 1103 -32.40 28.86 -1.93
C GLY A 1103 -31.86 28.13 -0.69
N GLY A 1104 -31.01 27.13 -0.95
CA GLY A 1104 -30.39 26.28 0.07
C GLY A 1104 -30.73 24.79 -0.14
N PRO A 1105 -30.07 23.88 0.59
CA PRO A 1105 -30.34 22.45 0.49
C PRO A 1105 -31.80 22.11 0.75
N GLU A 1106 -32.35 21.17 0.00
CA GLU A 1106 -33.70 20.64 0.16
C GLU A 1106 -33.68 19.11 0.11
N ALA A 1107 -33.88 18.48 1.28
CA ALA A 1107 -33.58 17.06 1.45
C ALA A 1107 -34.56 16.11 0.73
N THR A 1108 -35.83 16.48 0.61
CA THR A 1108 -36.87 15.55 0.11
C THR A 1108 -36.81 15.38 -1.40
N GLY A 1109 -36.73 16.47 -2.16
CA GLY A 1109 -36.49 16.42 -3.60
C GLY A 1109 -35.13 15.81 -3.91
N THR A 1110 -34.06 16.21 -3.20
CA THR A 1110 -32.72 15.62 -3.36
C THR A 1110 -32.75 14.09 -3.21
N SER A 1111 -33.44 13.56 -2.19
CA SER A 1111 -33.59 12.10 -2.01
C SER A 1111 -34.28 11.45 -3.22
N LEU A 1112 -35.36 12.05 -3.74
CA LEU A 1112 -36.09 11.47 -4.88
C LEU A 1112 -35.32 11.62 -6.20
N PHE A 1113 -34.47 12.63 -6.35
CA PHE A 1113 -33.57 12.76 -7.50
C PHE A 1113 -32.45 11.73 -7.47
N ILE A 1114 -31.88 11.46 -6.28
CA ILE A 1114 -30.96 10.33 -6.07
C ILE A 1114 -31.63 9.01 -6.46
N TYR A 1115 -32.88 8.78 -6.03
CA TYR A 1115 -33.64 7.60 -6.40
C TYR A 1115 -33.76 7.45 -7.93
N GLY A 1116 -34.10 8.53 -8.64
CA GLY A 1116 -34.15 8.54 -10.11
C GLY A 1116 -32.81 8.30 -10.79
N PHE A 1117 -31.74 8.97 -10.34
CA PHE A 1117 -30.40 8.79 -10.91
C PHE A 1117 -29.87 7.38 -10.68
N ALA A 1118 -29.97 6.85 -9.46
CA ALA A 1118 -29.50 5.52 -9.12
C ALA A 1118 -30.23 4.44 -9.94
N TYR A 1119 -31.57 4.53 -10.03
CA TYR A 1119 -32.36 3.63 -10.87
C TYR A 1119 -31.96 3.73 -12.34
N GLY A 1120 -31.83 4.96 -12.86
CA GLY A 1120 -31.50 5.20 -14.25
C GLY A 1120 -30.13 4.61 -14.63
N ILE A 1121 -29.12 4.77 -13.77
CA ILE A 1121 -27.79 4.20 -13.98
C ILE A 1121 -27.83 2.67 -13.89
N ARG A 1122 -28.43 2.11 -12.82
CA ARG A 1122 -28.50 0.66 -12.59
C ARG A 1122 -29.18 -0.08 -13.73
N THR A 1123 -30.20 0.53 -14.34
CA THR A 1123 -30.96 -0.07 -15.46
C THR A 1123 -30.36 0.23 -16.84
N GLY A 1124 -29.29 1.01 -16.93
CA GLY A 1124 -28.71 1.47 -18.20
C GLY A 1124 -29.57 2.49 -18.95
N LEU A 1125 -30.60 3.04 -18.30
CA LEU A 1125 -31.43 4.12 -18.84
C LEU A 1125 -30.65 5.44 -18.93
N LEU A 1126 -29.76 5.68 -17.95
CA LEU A 1126 -28.85 6.82 -17.90
C LEU A 1126 -27.41 6.32 -18.05
N ASP A 1127 -26.60 7.09 -18.77
CA ASP A 1127 -25.18 6.82 -18.94
C ASP A 1127 -24.40 7.03 -17.63
N ALA A 1128 -23.65 6.03 -17.19
CA ALA A 1128 -22.94 6.08 -15.91
C ALA A 1128 -21.84 7.16 -15.89
N GLU A 1129 -21.11 7.36 -16.99
CA GLU A 1129 -20.04 8.37 -17.06
C GLU A 1129 -20.57 9.79 -16.80
N THR A 1130 -21.76 10.08 -17.32
CA THR A 1130 -22.41 11.39 -17.16
C THR A 1130 -23.07 11.57 -15.80
N TYR A 1131 -23.80 10.56 -15.31
CA TYR A 1131 -24.70 10.72 -14.16
C TYR A 1131 -24.13 10.20 -12.83
N MET A 1132 -23.15 9.29 -12.83
CA MET A 1132 -22.53 8.79 -11.60
C MET A 1132 -21.87 9.90 -10.77
N PRO A 1133 -21.09 10.83 -11.34
CA PRO A 1133 -20.51 11.92 -10.55
C PRO A 1133 -21.57 12.79 -9.84
N ALA A 1134 -22.70 13.04 -10.52
CA ALA A 1134 -23.81 13.79 -9.95
C ALA A 1134 -24.53 13.03 -8.83
N LEU A 1135 -24.70 11.71 -8.99
CA LEU A 1135 -25.27 10.82 -7.98
C LEU A 1135 -24.38 10.74 -6.73
N VAL A 1136 -23.07 10.47 -6.89
CA VAL A 1136 -22.07 10.43 -5.80
C VAL A 1136 -22.14 11.73 -5.01
N LYS A 1137 -22.06 12.86 -5.70
CA LYS A 1137 -22.13 14.19 -5.09
C LYS A 1137 -23.43 14.41 -4.34
N ALA A 1138 -24.57 14.00 -4.90
CA ALA A 1138 -25.87 14.12 -4.27
C ALA A 1138 -26.00 13.24 -3.02
N TRP A 1139 -25.55 11.98 -3.08
CA TRP A 1139 -25.60 11.05 -1.95
C TRP A 1139 -24.71 11.51 -0.79
N ASN A 1140 -23.46 11.87 -1.09
CA ASN A 1140 -22.51 12.34 -0.08
C ASN A 1140 -22.97 13.68 0.51
N GLY A 1141 -23.41 14.62 -0.34
CA GLY A 1141 -23.97 15.90 0.08
C GLY A 1141 -25.20 15.76 0.96
N LEU A 1142 -26.17 14.91 0.58
CA LEU A 1142 -27.37 14.64 1.37
C LEU A 1142 -27.01 14.14 2.77
N ASN A 1143 -26.08 13.18 2.87
CA ASN A 1143 -25.68 12.59 4.14
C ASN A 1143 -24.83 13.54 5.01
N ARG A 1144 -23.91 14.31 4.42
CA ARG A 1144 -23.06 15.28 5.13
C ARG A 1144 -23.84 16.51 5.60
N ILE A 1145 -24.77 17.01 4.78
CA ILE A 1145 -25.40 18.33 4.96
C ILE A 1145 -26.77 18.20 5.64
N CYS A 1146 -27.57 17.19 5.28
CA CYS A 1146 -28.97 17.11 5.70
C CYS A 1146 -29.22 16.12 6.84
N ILE A 1147 -28.39 15.10 7.01
CA ILE A 1147 -28.63 14.06 8.04
C ILE A 1147 -27.90 14.41 9.33
N HIS A 1148 -28.63 14.38 10.44
CA HIS A 1148 -28.08 14.55 11.78
C HIS A 1148 -27.39 13.27 12.26
N ASP A 1149 -26.47 13.42 13.23
CA ASP A 1149 -25.79 12.28 13.86
C ASP A 1149 -26.77 11.24 14.41
N ASN A 1150 -27.94 11.68 14.89
CA ASN A 1150 -28.98 10.82 15.44
C ASN A 1150 -29.94 10.23 14.39
N GLY A 1151 -29.78 10.54 13.10
CA GLY A 1151 -30.65 10.08 12.01
C GLY A 1151 -31.82 11.02 11.65
N PHE A 1152 -31.99 12.15 12.33
CA PHE A 1152 -32.98 13.16 11.94
C PHE A 1152 -32.63 13.81 10.59
N ILE A 1153 -33.64 14.03 9.74
CA ILE A 1153 -33.47 14.68 8.43
C ILE A 1153 -33.74 16.19 8.57
N GLY A 1154 -32.66 16.98 8.55
CA GLY A 1154 -32.71 18.43 8.42
C GLY A 1154 -33.03 18.87 6.99
N TYR A 1155 -33.34 20.16 6.81
CA TYR A 1155 -33.73 20.74 5.50
C TYR A 1155 -34.91 20.03 4.80
N SER A 1156 -35.68 19.24 5.54
CA SER A 1156 -36.90 18.62 5.05
C SER A 1156 -38.02 19.66 4.97
N GLN A 1157 -38.58 19.91 3.78
CA GLN A 1157 -39.74 20.78 3.67
C GLN A 1157 -40.97 20.16 4.36
N GLY A 1158 -41.85 20.98 4.96
CA GLY A 1158 -43.15 20.53 5.47
C GLY A 1158 -44.22 20.43 4.36
N SER A 1159 -45.37 19.81 4.63
CA SER A 1159 -46.46 19.75 3.63
C SER A 1159 -46.99 21.13 3.26
N GLY A 1160 -47.31 21.35 1.98
CA GLY A 1160 -47.88 22.61 1.51
C GLY A 1160 -48.20 22.60 0.03
N LYS A 1161 -48.74 23.72 -0.50
CA LYS A 1161 -49.16 23.83 -1.91
C LYS A 1161 -48.10 24.43 -2.85
N GLU A 1162 -47.03 25.03 -2.32
CA GLU A 1162 -46.03 25.76 -3.11
C GLU A 1162 -44.69 25.90 -2.35
N PRO A 1163 -43.57 26.25 -3.03
CA PRO A 1163 -42.22 26.31 -2.44
C PRO A 1163 -42.08 27.16 -1.17
N LYS A 1164 -42.94 28.17 -0.99
CA LYS A 1164 -42.90 29.08 0.18
C LYS A 1164 -43.42 28.45 1.48
N GLU A 1165 -44.20 27.37 1.40
CA GLU A 1165 -44.76 26.75 2.59
C GLU A 1165 -43.66 26.09 3.43
N ALA A 1166 -43.75 26.25 4.75
CA ALA A 1166 -42.77 25.74 5.71
C ALA A 1166 -41.32 26.24 5.50
N GLN A 1167 -41.14 27.45 4.96
CA GLN A 1167 -39.84 28.12 4.83
C GLN A 1167 -39.46 28.99 6.04
N PRO A 1168 -38.16 29.21 6.32
CA PRO A 1168 -37.02 28.54 5.71
C PRO A 1168 -36.93 27.07 6.14
N ALA A 1169 -36.56 26.18 5.22
CA ALA A 1169 -36.05 24.86 5.59
C ALA A 1169 -34.65 25.03 6.18
N THR A 1170 -34.41 24.50 7.38
CA THR A 1170 -33.12 24.62 8.06
C THR A 1170 -32.71 23.28 8.66
N TYR A 1171 -31.44 23.16 9.04
CA TYR A 1171 -30.89 21.94 9.64
C TYR A 1171 -31.71 21.46 10.86
N ASP A 1172 -32.05 22.36 11.80
CA ASP A 1172 -32.73 22.00 13.05
C ASP A 1172 -34.27 22.07 13.01
N ARG A 1173 -34.87 22.47 11.89
CA ARG A 1173 -36.32 22.68 11.83
C ARG A 1173 -37.05 21.35 11.67
N ILE A 1174 -37.88 21.02 12.66
CA ILE A 1174 -38.82 19.88 12.57
C ILE A 1174 -39.97 20.26 11.62
N PRO A 1175 -40.18 19.51 10.51
CA PRO A 1175 -41.32 19.74 9.62
C PRO A 1175 -42.64 19.29 10.29
N ASP A 1176 -43.77 19.73 9.75
CA ASP A 1176 -45.08 19.27 10.25
C ASP A 1176 -45.27 17.74 10.11
N PHE A 1177 -44.56 17.13 9.17
CA PHE A 1177 -44.57 15.70 8.89
C PHE A 1177 -43.13 15.22 8.58
N GLU A 1178 -42.60 14.32 9.41
CA GLU A 1178 -41.27 13.70 9.23
C GLU A 1178 -41.31 12.38 8.44
N ASP A 1179 -42.50 11.77 8.35
CA ASP A 1179 -42.71 10.43 7.80
C ASP A 1179 -42.42 10.34 6.31
N PHE A 1180 -43.00 11.22 5.49
CA PHE A 1180 -42.75 11.15 4.05
C PHE A 1180 -41.29 11.47 3.71
N GLY A 1181 -40.64 12.39 4.42
CA GLY A 1181 -39.23 12.71 4.21
C GLY A 1181 -38.33 11.51 4.52
N THR A 1182 -38.66 10.77 5.59
CA THR A 1182 -38.03 9.48 5.89
C THR A 1182 -38.27 8.48 4.76
N GLY A 1183 -39.51 8.35 4.26
CA GLY A 1183 -39.83 7.48 3.13
C GLY A 1183 -39.04 7.80 1.85
N CYS A 1184 -38.95 9.08 1.49
CA CYS A 1184 -38.14 9.55 0.36
C CYS A 1184 -36.66 9.14 0.50
N TYR A 1185 -36.08 9.35 1.68
CA TYR A 1185 -34.70 8.97 1.95
C TYR A 1185 -34.49 7.45 1.83
N LEU A 1186 -35.42 6.66 2.38
CA LEU A 1186 -35.32 5.20 2.32
C LEU A 1186 -35.45 4.66 0.89
N LEU A 1187 -36.29 5.25 0.03
CA LEU A 1187 -36.34 4.90 -1.39
C LEU A 1187 -34.98 5.15 -2.06
N ALA A 1188 -34.40 6.34 -1.81
CA ALA A 1188 -33.08 6.71 -2.34
C ALA A 1188 -31.98 5.75 -1.87
N ALA A 1189 -31.91 5.49 -0.57
CA ALA A 1189 -30.91 4.61 0.02
C ALA A 1189 -31.03 3.17 -0.46
N SER A 1190 -32.27 2.67 -0.61
CA SER A 1190 -32.50 1.31 -1.10
C SER A 1190 -32.03 1.14 -2.54
N GLU A 1191 -32.23 2.16 -3.38
CA GLU A 1191 -31.79 2.11 -4.78
C GLU A 1191 -30.29 2.28 -4.94
N VAL A 1192 -29.67 3.15 -4.12
CA VAL A 1192 -28.19 3.24 -4.05
C VAL A 1192 -27.61 1.90 -3.58
N ALA A 1193 -28.20 1.25 -2.58
CA ALA A 1193 -27.78 -0.07 -2.10
C ALA A 1193 -27.88 -1.17 -3.18
N LYS A 1194 -28.85 -1.07 -4.11
CA LYS A 1194 -28.96 -1.96 -5.29
C LYS A 1194 -27.92 -1.63 -6.37
N LEU A 1195 -27.46 -0.39 -6.45
CA LEU A 1195 -26.49 0.07 -7.46
C LEU A 1195 -25.04 -0.29 -7.09
N VAL A 1196 -24.70 -0.26 -5.80
CA VAL A 1196 -23.35 -0.58 -5.29
C VAL A 1196 -23.18 -2.06 -4.91
N GLU A 1197 -24.13 -2.90 -5.32
CA GLU A 1197 -24.06 -4.37 -5.28
C GLU A 1197 -23.25 -4.91 -6.46
#